data_AF-A0A7W0Q1D7-F1
#
_entry.id   AF-A0A7W0Q1D7-F1
#
_cell.length_a   1.000
_cell.length_b   1.000
_cell.length_c   1.000
_cell.angle_alpha   90.00
_cell.angle_beta   90.00
_cell.angle_gamma   90.00
#
_symmetry.space_group_name_H-M   'P 1'
#
loop_
_entity.id
_entity.type
_entity.pdbx_description
1 polymer ?
#
loop_
_entity_poly.entity_id
_entity_poly.type
_entity_poly.pdbx_seq_one_letter_code
_entity_poly.pdbx_strand_id
1 'polypeptide(L)'
;MTRIKVIALAGFGLLLGATPSLAATATFTATADAKVDSTFPTASYGTATRVVADGTPKIQSYLRFAVAGLSGTVSRAKVRLFVSDPSADGPALYRTSSTWSELSVNWNNRPAPIGSALGDIGVATSGTWIEYDVTSVVTANGTYDFLLSGPSGDGSTYHSREATYKPQLVVETSAITAEPPPPPPPPTGTVLTVDATLQPRSGISGTQRVNFAVPFAPGQLLDPDAIRVMSAGVEQRAARRELALHPDGSIRSVQIQLDTTVTAGKVLQIRANEMPTTAAIPMVAVSTTLEPADGSMGPKVWVRLPAAWLSASGITGPTVTEASVEGTTLDAFDTSCDYQNHTVTQFLSLQTSRDVWLYDRGTMMYRGYARRGDLLTLESAYRETAIYRNGITGVDASTRIGVPTAADDLKYHYTQNLAIHYLLTGDDRFRESAEDVGQRAYALWTSPGYAGGSDFWTERNAGFALLAYVWARIVTDDMAVYFEGKADAAVDAYLSMQGTYPTNWSDLGARCFGHTAASHGESYNTWGCSPWMSAILADGLDVYATDRGGARATNARSAIVKLGKIMARDGRDSNGKPYYWMGIGSAADEVDPYHEHWAESAYVVAMAWHHGGRSDATLKTAATQLLAGHKSYASSPHMRSFNWQCRSAVATPYYLK
;
A
#
# COMPACT_ATOMS: atom_id res chain seq x y z
N MET A 1 19.43 8.60 69.92
CA MET A 1 20.09 7.99 68.74
C MET A 1 19.08 7.12 68.00
N THR A 2 18.39 7.61 66.97
CA THR A 2 17.93 6.77 65.84
C THR A 2 17.43 7.67 64.71
N ARG A 3 17.99 7.46 63.51
CA ARG A 3 17.63 8.15 62.26
C ARG A 3 16.35 7.53 61.70
N ILE A 4 15.35 8.35 61.38
CA ILE A 4 14.19 7.93 60.57
C ILE A 4 14.60 8.04 59.10
N LYS A 5 14.70 6.89 58.42
CA LYS A 5 14.86 6.80 56.96
C LYS A 5 13.48 6.85 56.31
N VAL A 6 13.30 7.78 55.38
CA VAL A 6 12.18 7.79 54.42
C VAL A 6 12.41 6.64 53.43
N ILE A 7 11.45 5.72 53.33
CA ILE A 7 11.41 4.67 52.31
C ILE A 7 10.71 5.25 51.08
N ALA A 8 11.44 5.32 49.95
CA ALA A 8 10.87 5.61 48.64
C ALA A 8 10.10 4.39 48.13
N LEU A 9 8.84 4.57 47.76
CA LEU A 9 8.09 3.60 46.96
C LEU A 9 8.65 3.62 45.53
N ALA A 10 9.29 2.53 45.10
CA ALA A 10 9.63 2.30 43.72
C ALA A 10 8.37 1.92 42.94
N GLY A 11 8.05 2.70 41.89
CA GLY A 11 6.99 2.37 40.95
C GLY A 11 7.32 1.11 40.18
N PHE A 12 6.39 0.15 40.19
CA PHE A 12 6.41 -1.02 39.32
C PHE A 12 6.08 -0.57 37.90
N GLY A 13 7.12 -0.25 37.11
CA GLY A 13 6.98 -0.14 35.66
C GLY A 13 6.77 -1.54 35.09
N LEU A 14 5.55 -1.84 34.64
CA LEU A 14 5.27 -3.04 33.86
C LEU A 14 5.94 -2.88 32.49
N LEU A 15 7.18 -3.35 32.38
CA LEU A 15 7.82 -3.61 31.08
C LEU A 15 7.01 -4.70 30.38
N LEU A 16 6.05 -4.30 29.54
CA LEU A 16 5.56 -5.15 28.46
C LEU A 16 6.73 -5.34 27.49
N GLY A 17 7.56 -6.34 27.78
CA GLY A 17 8.57 -6.79 26.83
C GLY A 17 7.87 -7.19 25.54
N ALA A 18 8.24 -6.56 24.42
CA ALA A 18 7.94 -7.11 23.11
C ALA A 18 8.51 -8.53 23.09
N THR A 19 7.64 -9.54 23.04
CA THR A 19 8.09 -10.90 22.78
C THR A 19 8.72 -10.89 21.40
N PRO A 20 10.03 -11.12 21.25
CA PRO A 20 10.62 -11.24 19.93
C PRO A 20 9.91 -12.42 19.25
N SER A 21 9.25 -12.17 18.12
CA SER A 21 8.86 -13.24 17.23
C SER A 21 10.16 -13.89 16.77
N LEU A 22 10.46 -15.08 17.28
CA LEU A 22 11.65 -15.83 16.90
C LEU A 22 11.50 -16.32 15.46
N ALA A 23 12.64 -16.57 14.82
CA ALA A 23 12.67 -17.35 13.59
C ALA A 23 11.94 -18.69 13.83
N ALA A 24 11.00 -19.04 12.96
CA ALA A 24 10.17 -20.23 13.13
C ALA A 24 10.60 -21.30 12.12
N THR A 25 10.78 -22.54 12.59
CA THR A 25 11.00 -23.69 11.73
C THR A 25 9.71 -24.50 11.64
N ALA A 26 9.18 -24.67 10.44
CA ALA A 26 8.04 -25.51 10.12
C ALA A 26 8.49 -26.72 9.27
N THR A 27 7.89 -27.88 9.50
CA THR A 27 8.16 -29.10 8.72
C THR A 27 6.86 -29.62 8.12
N PHE A 28 6.86 -29.82 6.81
CA PHE A 28 5.73 -30.35 6.04
C PHE A 28 6.09 -31.73 5.51
N THR A 29 5.21 -32.72 5.68
CA THR A 29 5.38 -34.03 5.03
C THR A 29 4.83 -34.00 3.61
N ALA A 30 5.35 -34.84 2.72
CA ALA A 30 4.79 -34.98 1.38
C ALA A 30 3.29 -35.34 1.44
N THR A 31 2.49 -34.62 0.65
CA THR A 31 1.06 -34.88 0.46
C THR A 31 0.78 -35.85 -0.67
N ALA A 32 1.75 -36.04 -1.57
CA ALA A 32 1.77 -37.08 -2.58
C ALA A 32 3.21 -37.43 -2.96
N ASP A 33 3.47 -38.69 -3.29
CA ASP A 33 4.65 -39.14 -4.01
C ASP A 33 4.39 -40.37 -4.88
N ALA A 34 5.19 -40.53 -5.94
CA ALA A 34 5.10 -41.70 -6.79
C ALA A 34 6.36 -41.89 -7.61
N LYS A 35 6.81 -43.13 -7.76
CA LYS A 35 7.83 -43.49 -8.75
C LYS A 35 7.19 -43.81 -10.10
N VAL A 36 7.97 -43.64 -11.16
CA VAL A 36 7.66 -44.09 -12.52
C VAL A 36 8.85 -44.83 -13.08
N ASP A 37 8.58 -45.93 -13.77
CA ASP A 37 9.60 -46.90 -14.20
C ASP A 37 9.50 -47.12 -15.70
N SER A 38 10.60 -46.90 -16.42
CA SER A 38 10.64 -47.04 -17.88
C SER A 38 10.41 -48.47 -18.36
N THR A 39 10.69 -49.48 -17.53
CA THR A 39 10.47 -50.90 -17.87
C THR A 39 9.00 -51.30 -17.79
N PHE A 40 8.21 -50.58 -16.99
CA PHE A 40 6.78 -50.81 -16.79
C PHE A 40 5.99 -49.53 -17.09
N PRO A 41 5.90 -49.13 -18.37
CA PRO A 41 5.56 -47.76 -18.71
C PRO A 41 4.11 -47.34 -18.40
N THR A 42 3.22 -48.30 -18.15
CA THR A 42 1.81 -48.08 -17.78
C THR A 42 1.52 -48.31 -16.30
N ALA A 43 2.48 -48.80 -15.52
CA ALA A 43 2.30 -49.08 -14.10
C ALA A 43 2.38 -47.80 -13.27
N SER A 44 1.51 -47.70 -12.25
CA SER A 44 1.48 -46.61 -11.28
C SER A 44 1.86 -47.14 -9.90
N TYR A 45 2.64 -46.35 -9.16
CA TYR A 45 3.28 -46.77 -7.91
C TYR A 45 2.98 -45.84 -6.72
N GLY A 46 1.92 -45.03 -6.77
CA GLY A 46 1.57 -44.07 -5.71
C GLY A 46 1.13 -44.65 -4.36
N THR A 47 1.33 -45.96 -4.14
CA THR A 47 1.15 -46.63 -2.83
C THR A 47 2.40 -47.41 -2.43
N ALA A 48 3.48 -47.32 -3.22
CA ALA A 48 4.73 -48.00 -2.92
C ALA A 48 5.40 -47.33 -1.72
N THR A 49 5.98 -48.13 -0.83
CA THR A 49 6.64 -47.63 0.39
C THR A 49 8.01 -46.98 0.15
N ARG A 50 8.40 -46.83 -1.12
CA ARG A 50 9.72 -46.37 -1.57
C ARG A 50 9.61 -45.53 -2.83
N VAL A 51 10.33 -44.42 -2.85
CA VAL A 51 10.59 -43.62 -4.05
C VAL A 51 12.03 -43.88 -4.51
N VAL A 52 12.24 -43.93 -5.82
CA VAL A 52 13.49 -44.40 -6.45
C VAL A 52 13.91 -43.43 -7.54
N ALA A 53 15.22 -43.22 -7.67
CA ALA A 53 15.80 -42.55 -8.82
C ALA A 53 16.96 -43.39 -9.37
N ASP A 54 16.88 -43.76 -10.65
CA ASP A 54 17.85 -44.61 -11.33
C ASP A 54 17.93 -44.21 -12.82
N GLY A 55 19.13 -44.31 -13.40
CA GLY A 55 19.41 -44.07 -14.81
C GLY A 55 19.31 -45.34 -15.66
N THR A 56 19.40 -46.56 -15.11
CA THR A 56 19.32 -47.82 -15.89
C THR A 56 18.78 -49.02 -15.08
N PRO A 57 17.51 -49.43 -15.28
CA PRO A 57 16.50 -48.76 -16.10
C PRO A 57 16.14 -47.38 -15.54
N LYS A 58 15.57 -46.51 -16.37
CA LYS A 58 15.30 -45.14 -15.94
C LYS A 58 14.09 -45.11 -15.01
N ILE A 59 14.31 -44.76 -13.76
CA ILE A 59 13.30 -44.60 -12.72
C ILE A 59 13.38 -43.17 -12.20
N GLN A 60 12.21 -42.51 -12.11
CA GLN A 60 12.09 -41.16 -11.60
C GLN A 60 11.02 -41.13 -10.51
N SER A 61 11.10 -40.18 -9.59
CA SER A 61 10.10 -40.04 -8.54
C SER A 61 9.59 -38.62 -8.40
N TYR A 62 8.31 -38.48 -8.11
CA TYR A 62 7.60 -37.22 -7.94
C TYR A 62 7.25 -37.02 -6.48
N LEU A 63 7.35 -35.78 -5.99
CA LEU A 63 7.06 -35.40 -4.61
C LEU A 63 6.20 -34.13 -4.63
N ARG A 64 5.13 -34.09 -3.83
CA ARG A 64 4.30 -32.89 -3.62
C ARG A 64 4.27 -32.54 -2.15
N PHE A 65 4.41 -31.25 -1.85
CA PHE A 65 4.26 -30.69 -0.51
C PHE A 65 3.22 -29.58 -0.53
N ALA A 66 2.30 -29.59 0.45
CA ALA A 66 1.41 -28.48 0.71
C ALA A 66 1.94 -27.69 1.92
N VAL A 67 2.37 -26.45 1.66
CA VAL A 67 2.89 -25.52 2.66
C VAL A 67 1.78 -24.57 3.06
N ALA A 68 1.42 -24.56 4.34
CA ALA A 68 0.40 -23.69 4.89
C ALA A 68 0.80 -23.24 6.31
N GLY A 69 0.23 -22.12 6.77
CA GLY A 69 0.46 -21.64 8.14
C GLY A 69 1.84 -21.02 8.39
N LEU A 70 2.63 -20.71 7.36
CA LEU A 70 3.86 -19.95 7.54
C LEU A 70 3.56 -18.50 7.91
N SER A 71 4.31 -17.98 8.89
CA SER A 71 4.36 -16.57 9.30
C SER A 71 5.79 -16.04 9.16
N GLY A 72 5.95 -14.84 8.59
CA GLY A 72 7.26 -14.25 8.30
C GLY A 72 7.81 -14.62 6.92
N THR A 73 8.99 -14.10 6.60
CA THR A 73 9.63 -14.33 5.29
C THR A 73 10.40 -15.64 5.33
N VAL A 74 10.20 -16.53 4.36
CA VAL A 74 11.03 -17.74 4.25
C VAL A 74 12.49 -17.35 4.04
N SER A 75 13.34 -17.72 4.99
CA SER A 75 14.78 -17.46 4.97
C SER A 75 15.57 -18.67 4.47
N ARG A 76 15.01 -19.87 4.64
CA ARG A 76 15.57 -21.11 4.13
C ARG A 76 14.48 -22.16 3.94
N ALA A 77 14.59 -22.96 2.89
CA ALA A 77 13.75 -24.14 2.70
C ALA A 77 14.57 -25.32 2.20
N LYS A 78 14.33 -26.50 2.75
CA LYS A 78 15.03 -27.74 2.38
C LYS A 78 14.08 -28.90 2.18
N VAL A 79 14.20 -29.61 1.06
CA VAL A 79 13.59 -30.94 0.90
C VAL A 79 14.54 -31.97 1.48
N ARG A 80 14.06 -32.84 2.38
CA ARG A 80 14.83 -33.91 3.00
C ARG A 80 14.24 -35.28 2.64
N LEU A 81 15.10 -36.21 2.21
CA LEU A 81 14.72 -37.58 1.89
C LEU A 81 15.56 -38.56 2.69
N PHE A 82 14.93 -39.59 3.25
CA PHE A 82 15.64 -40.60 4.04
C PHE A 82 16.11 -41.74 3.15
N VAL A 83 17.42 -41.98 3.14
CA VAL A 83 18.07 -42.97 2.27
C VAL A 83 17.89 -44.37 2.86
N SER A 84 17.31 -45.27 2.07
CA SER A 84 17.25 -46.70 2.39
C SER A 84 18.29 -47.52 1.61
N ASP A 85 18.60 -47.12 0.39
CA ASP A 85 19.62 -47.75 -0.46
C ASP A 85 20.58 -46.66 -0.95
N PRO A 86 21.90 -46.78 -0.68
CA PRO A 86 22.87 -45.74 -0.98
C PRO A 86 23.17 -45.64 -2.48
N SER A 87 23.84 -44.56 -2.88
CA SER A 87 24.40 -44.41 -4.23
C SER A 87 25.67 -43.57 -4.16
N ALA A 88 26.66 -43.89 -4.99
CA ALA A 88 27.87 -43.08 -5.12
C ALA A 88 27.60 -41.72 -5.79
N ASP A 89 26.50 -41.61 -6.54
CA ASP A 89 26.07 -40.40 -7.25
C ASP A 89 24.54 -40.30 -7.20
N GLY A 90 24.06 -39.63 -6.16
CA GLY A 90 22.66 -39.41 -5.86
C GLY A 90 21.96 -38.55 -6.92
N PRO A 91 20.63 -38.52 -6.89
CA PRO A 91 19.84 -37.90 -7.94
C PRO A 91 19.83 -36.37 -7.80
N ALA A 92 19.57 -35.70 -8.92
CA ALA A 92 19.25 -34.29 -8.91
C ALA A 92 17.75 -34.06 -8.62
N LEU A 93 17.45 -32.94 -7.96
CA LEU A 93 16.08 -32.50 -7.71
C LEU A 93 15.70 -31.38 -8.68
N TYR A 94 14.54 -31.49 -9.32
CA TYR A 94 13.99 -30.50 -10.24
C TYR A 94 12.60 -30.06 -9.80
N ARG A 95 12.13 -28.92 -10.31
CA ARG A 95 10.70 -28.60 -10.29
C ARG A 95 9.96 -29.43 -11.33
N THR A 96 8.67 -29.64 -11.11
CA THR A 96 7.77 -30.23 -12.11
C THR A 96 6.37 -29.64 -11.99
N SER A 97 5.49 -29.94 -12.96
CA SER A 97 4.11 -29.43 -12.91
C SER A 97 3.28 -30.16 -11.86
N SER A 98 2.23 -29.51 -11.37
CA SER A 98 1.27 -30.11 -10.43
C SER A 98 0.16 -30.94 -11.11
N THR A 99 0.32 -31.24 -12.40
CA THR A 99 -0.73 -31.91 -13.21
C THR A 99 -0.78 -33.42 -13.00
N TRP A 100 0.18 -34.01 -12.29
CA TRP A 100 0.16 -35.44 -11.98
C TRP A 100 -0.71 -35.73 -10.75
N SER A 101 -1.26 -36.95 -10.74
CA SER A 101 -1.94 -37.54 -9.59
C SER A 101 -1.18 -38.79 -9.17
N GLU A 102 -0.97 -38.93 -7.86
CA GLU A 102 -0.21 -40.01 -7.23
C GLU A 102 -0.60 -41.40 -7.72
N LEU A 103 -1.90 -41.68 -7.79
CA LEU A 103 -2.40 -43.01 -8.10
C LEU A 103 -2.42 -43.34 -9.60
N SER A 104 -2.19 -42.36 -10.48
CA SER A 104 -2.32 -42.53 -11.94
C SER A 104 -1.09 -42.12 -12.73
N VAL A 105 -0.11 -41.46 -12.09
CA VAL A 105 1.16 -41.17 -12.75
C VAL A 105 1.89 -42.47 -13.06
N ASN A 106 2.36 -42.59 -14.29
CA ASN A 106 3.14 -43.71 -14.82
C ASN A 106 4.20 -43.14 -15.77
N TRP A 107 5.04 -43.98 -16.34
CA TRP A 107 6.09 -43.50 -17.24
C TRP A 107 5.51 -42.68 -18.39
N ASN A 108 4.45 -43.15 -19.04
CA ASN A 108 3.94 -42.53 -20.26
C ASN A 108 3.31 -41.14 -20.05
N ASN A 109 2.69 -40.87 -18.89
CA ASN A 109 2.01 -39.61 -18.60
C ASN A 109 2.76 -38.68 -17.63
N ARG A 110 4.00 -39.03 -17.28
CA ARG A 110 4.80 -38.30 -16.30
C ARG A 110 5.14 -36.86 -16.78
N PRO A 111 4.99 -35.84 -15.93
CA PRO A 111 5.42 -34.50 -16.27
C PRO A 111 6.95 -34.35 -16.40
N ALA A 112 7.40 -33.47 -17.29
CA ALA A 112 8.82 -33.17 -17.46
C ALA A 112 9.39 -32.32 -16.29
N PRO A 113 10.72 -32.33 -16.08
CA PRO A 113 11.37 -31.33 -15.22
C PRO A 113 11.18 -29.92 -15.79
N ILE A 114 11.09 -28.94 -14.90
CA ILE A 114 11.02 -27.50 -15.20
C ILE A 114 12.30 -26.85 -14.71
N GLY A 115 12.99 -26.13 -15.59
CA GLY A 115 14.20 -25.37 -15.27
C GLY A 115 15.44 -26.24 -15.02
N SER A 116 16.45 -25.64 -14.39
CA SER A 116 17.68 -26.33 -13.98
C SER A 116 17.46 -27.18 -12.73
N ALA A 117 18.41 -28.07 -12.43
CA ALA A 117 18.44 -28.76 -11.14
C ALA A 117 18.52 -27.74 -9.99
N LEU A 118 17.74 -27.97 -8.94
CA LEU A 118 17.73 -27.18 -7.71
C LEU A 118 18.90 -27.56 -6.80
N GLY A 119 19.38 -28.79 -6.93
CA GLY A 119 20.56 -29.28 -6.25
C GLY A 119 20.93 -30.68 -6.71
N ASP A 120 22.19 -31.01 -6.47
CA ASP A 120 22.79 -32.31 -6.66
C ASP A 120 23.57 -32.62 -5.37
N ILE A 121 23.29 -33.78 -4.78
CA ILE A 121 23.76 -34.14 -3.43
C ILE A 121 25.06 -34.96 -3.46
N GLY A 122 25.53 -35.39 -4.64
CA GLY A 122 26.63 -36.36 -4.73
C GLY A 122 26.28 -37.65 -3.98
N VAL A 123 27.17 -38.16 -3.12
CA VAL A 123 26.99 -39.47 -2.45
C VAL A 123 25.75 -39.51 -1.53
N ALA A 124 24.86 -40.48 -1.75
CA ALA A 124 23.76 -40.82 -0.85
C ALA A 124 24.17 -41.99 0.07
N THR A 125 24.20 -41.78 1.39
CA THR A 125 24.58 -42.81 2.37
C THR A 125 23.35 -43.43 3.02
N SER A 126 23.25 -44.76 3.10
CA SER A 126 22.10 -45.44 3.70
C SER A 126 21.94 -45.09 5.18
N GLY A 127 20.69 -44.94 5.62
CA GLY A 127 20.34 -44.61 7.01
C GLY A 127 20.46 -43.13 7.37
N THR A 128 20.71 -42.24 6.40
CA THR A 128 20.83 -40.78 6.63
C THR A 128 19.77 -39.98 5.87
N TRP A 129 19.65 -38.70 6.21
CA TRP A 129 18.86 -37.73 5.44
C TRP A 129 19.76 -37.04 4.42
N ILE A 130 19.33 -37.00 3.17
CA ILE A 130 19.86 -36.07 2.18
C ILE A 130 19.02 -34.81 2.17
N GLU A 131 19.62 -33.66 1.83
CA GLU A 131 18.94 -32.36 1.86
C GLU A 131 19.21 -31.57 0.58
N TYR A 132 18.16 -31.13 -0.10
CA TYR A 132 18.23 -30.19 -1.21
C TYR A 132 17.80 -28.81 -0.72
N ASP A 133 18.63 -27.79 -0.96
CA ASP A 133 18.22 -26.40 -0.76
C ASP A 133 17.22 -25.99 -1.86
N VAL A 134 16.00 -25.68 -1.44
CA VAL A 134 14.91 -25.24 -2.32
C VAL A 134 14.43 -23.83 -1.95
N THR A 135 15.26 -23.04 -1.26
CA THR A 135 14.92 -21.70 -0.76
C THR A 135 14.50 -20.76 -1.90
N SER A 136 15.13 -20.86 -3.06
CA SER A 136 14.78 -20.05 -4.25
C SER A 136 13.38 -20.34 -4.82
N VAL A 137 12.77 -21.44 -4.37
CA VAL A 137 11.55 -22.01 -4.94
C VAL A 137 10.40 -21.95 -3.95
N VAL A 138 10.64 -22.33 -2.70
CA VAL A 138 9.65 -22.35 -1.62
C VAL A 138 9.75 -21.03 -0.86
N THR A 139 9.02 -20.02 -1.33
CA THR A 139 9.10 -18.65 -0.80
C THR A 139 7.88 -18.22 0.00
N ALA A 140 6.79 -18.99 -0.02
CA ALA A 140 5.52 -18.68 0.66
C ALA A 140 4.68 -19.94 0.91
N ASN A 141 3.48 -19.77 1.45
CA ASN A 141 2.46 -20.83 1.48
C ASN A 141 2.06 -21.21 0.04
N GLY A 142 1.86 -22.49 -0.24
CA GLY A 142 1.57 -22.97 -1.59
C GLY A 142 1.78 -24.48 -1.74
N THR A 143 1.46 -24.99 -2.93
CA THR A 143 1.75 -26.37 -3.32
C THR A 143 3.01 -26.42 -4.17
N TYR A 144 3.94 -27.31 -3.81
CA TYR A 144 5.24 -27.44 -4.44
C TYR A 144 5.47 -28.86 -4.92
N ASP A 145 5.72 -29.01 -6.21
CA ASP A 145 5.95 -30.28 -6.89
C ASP A 145 7.40 -30.39 -7.37
N PHE A 146 8.04 -31.50 -7.01
CA PHE A 146 9.42 -31.80 -7.33
C PHE A 146 9.55 -33.13 -8.08
N LEU A 147 10.59 -33.23 -8.91
CA LEU A 147 11.01 -34.43 -9.62
C LEU A 147 12.41 -34.81 -9.18
N LEU A 148 12.56 -36.03 -8.69
CA LEU A 148 13.83 -36.69 -8.38
C LEU A 148 14.27 -37.50 -9.60
N SER A 149 15.43 -37.18 -10.16
CA SER A 149 15.96 -37.84 -11.35
C SER A 149 17.48 -37.89 -11.28
N GLY A 150 18.05 -39.09 -11.34
CA GLY A 150 19.51 -39.31 -11.36
C GLY A 150 20.02 -39.68 -12.76
N PRO A 151 21.25 -39.28 -13.13
CA PRO A 151 21.91 -39.73 -14.35
C PRO A 151 22.66 -41.07 -14.18
N SER A 152 22.93 -41.49 -12.95
CA SER A 152 23.73 -42.67 -12.62
C SER A 152 22.94 -43.97 -12.80
N GLY A 153 23.61 -45.04 -13.27
CA GLY A 153 23.05 -46.40 -13.27
C GLY A 153 23.19 -47.11 -11.91
N ASP A 154 23.72 -46.42 -10.90
CA ASP A 154 23.77 -46.83 -9.50
C ASP A 154 22.61 -46.13 -8.78
N GLY A 155 21.41 -46.67 -8.94
CA GLY A 155 20.18 -46.08 -8.44
C GLY A 155 20.18 -45.87 -6.93
N SER A 156 19.34 -44.96 -6.47
CA SER A 156 19.16 -44.65 -5.05
C SER A 156 17.70 -44.81 -4.64
N THR A 157 17.48 -45.31 -3.43
CA THR A 157 16.14 -45.57 -2.91
C THR A 157 15.88 -44.84 -1.61
N TYR A 158 14.76 -44.14 -1.55
CA TYR A 158 14.32 -43.35 -0.41
C TYR A 158 12.96 -43.81 0.09
N HIS A 159 12.68 -43.45 1.33
CA HIS A 159 11.37 -43.67 1.92
C HIS A 159 10.30 -42.80 1.25
N SER A 160 9.13 -43.39 1.00
CA SER A 160 7.93 -42.66 0.55
C SER A 160 7.11 -42.14 1.73
N ARG A 161 5.98 -41.47 1.45
CA ARG A 161 5.03 -40.96 2.43
C ARG A 161 4.26 -42.06 3.17
N GLU A 162 4.28 -43.30 2.69
CA GLU A 162 3.76 -44.50 3.35
C GLU A 162 4.73 -45.05 4.40
N ALA A 163 6.01 -44.65 4.36
CA ALA A 163 7.04 -45.14 5.29
C ALA A 163 7.10 -44.33 6.59
N THR A 164 7.92 -44.79 7.55
CA THR A 164 8.11 -44.13 8.85
C THR A 164 8.86 -42.79 8.73
N TYR A 165 9.97 -42.77 7.98
CA TYR A 165 10.76 -41.56 7.72
C TYR A 165 10.34 -40.92 6.39
N LYS A 166 9.18 -40.26 6.39
CA LYS A 166 8.55 -39.67 5.20
C LYS A 166 9.38 -38.53 4.61
N PRO A 167 9.29 -38.24 3.29
CA PRO A 167 9.83 -37.02 2.71
C PRO A 167 9.36 -35.77 3.45
N GLN A 168 10.29 -34.84 3.70
CA GLN A 168 10.03 -33.59 4.44
C GLN A 168 10.40 -32.37 3.62
N LEU A 169 9.62 -31.30 3.76
CA LEU A 169 9.99 -29.95 3.40
C LEU A 169 10.11 -29.13 4.69
N VAL A 170 11.34 -28.79 5.05
CA VAL A 170 11.66 -27.99 6.24
C VAL A 170 11.83 -26.55 5.83
N VAL A 171 11.05 -25.65 6.42
CA VAL A 171 11.04 -24.21 6.10
C VAL A 171 11.39 -23.43 7.35
N GLU A 172 12.41 -22.58 7.25
CA GLU A 172 12.77 -21.59 8.25
C GLU A 172 12.24 -20.23 7.79
N THR A 173 11.54 -19.51 8.67
CA THR A 173 11.13 -18.12 8.43
C THR A 173 11.90 -17.19 9.34
N SER A 174 12.30 -16.04 8.79
CA SER A 174 12.70 -14.89 9.57
C SER A 174 11.46 -14.10 9.97
N ALA A 175 11.43 -13.60 11.20
CA ALA A 175 10.39 -12.69 11.61
C ALA A 175 10.37 -11.46 10.68
N ILE A 176 9.18 -11.11 10.22
CA ILE A 176 8.90 -9.71 9.90
C ILE A 176 9.06 -8.98 11.22
N THR A 177 10.06 -8.10 11.34
CA THR A 177 9.95 -7.04 12.35
C THR A 177 8.63 -6.38 12.04
N ALA A 178 7.65 -6.58 12.92
CA ALA A 178 6.47 -5.75 12.91
C ALA A 178 6.99 -4.31 12.84
N GLU A 179 6.44 -3.53 11.92
CA GLU A 179 6.43 -2.08 12.09
C GLU A 179 6.17 -1.83 13.58
N PRO A 180 7.00 -1.01 14.27
CA PRO A 180 6.78 -0.78 15.68
C PRO A 180 5.29 -0.45 15.83
N PRO A 181 4.56 -1.13 16.75
CA PRO A 181 3.15 -0.85 16.90
C PRO A 181 3.03 0.67 17.01
N PRO A 182 2.07 1.30 16.29
CA PRO A 182 1.83 2.72 16.48
C PRO A 182 1.80 2.98 17.99
N PRO A 183 2.40 4.08 18.48
CA PRO A 183 2.45 4.34 19.90
C PRO A 183 1.07 4.04 20.50
N PRO A 184 1.00 3.26 21.60
CA PRO A 184 -0.29 2.82 22.12
C PRO A 184 -1.20 4.04 22.21
N PRO A 185 -2.47 3.94 21.75
CA PRO A 185 -3.38 5.06 21.82
C PRO A 185 -3.36 5.59 23.26
N PRO A 186 -3.40 6.92 23.45
CA PRO A 186 -3.46 7.48 24.80
C PRO A 186 -4.55 6.73 25.58
N PRO A 187 -4.30 6.38 26.86
CA PRO A 187 -5.19 5.51 27.61
C PRO A 187 -6.63 6.00 27.48
N THR A 188 -7.54 5.07 27.19
CA THR A 188 -8.98 5.32 27.00
C THR A 188 -9.47 6.22 28.14
N GLY A 189 -10.00 7.40 27.81
CA GLY A 189 -10.41 8.43 28.77
C GLY A 189 -9.45 9.62 28.93
N THR A 190 -8.32 9.67 28.21
CA THR A 190 -7.50 10.89 28.13
C THR A 190 -8.19 11.92 27.25
N VAL A 191 -8.47 13.10 27.80
CA VAL A 191 -9.02 14.22 27.03
C VAL A 191 -8.00 14.72 26.03
N LEU A 192 -8.35 14.68 24.74
CA LEU A 192 -7.54 15.26 23.67
C LEU A 192 -8.10 16.63 23.31
N THR A 193 -7.25 17.65 23.21
CA THR A 193 -7.68 19.01 22.87
C THR A 193 -7.11 19.45 21.53
N VAL A 194 -7.95 19.94 20.64
CA VAL A 194 -7.56 20.61 19.39
C VAL A 194 -8.19 21.98 19.29
N ASP A 195 -7.37 22.98 18.93
CA ASP A 195 -7.80 24.36 18.77
C ASP A 195 -8.21 24.60 17.31
N ALA A 196 -9.50 24.81 17.10
CA ALA A 196 -10.09 25.16 15.80
C ALA A 196 -10.25 26.68 15.67
N THR A 197 -9.57 27.28 14.70
CA THR A 197 -9.55 28.74 14.52
C THR A 197 -10.54 29.19 13.44
N LEU A 198 -11.47 30.06 13.80
CA LEU A 198 -12.47 30.62 12.90
C LEU A 198 -11.90 31.75 12.05
N GLN A 199 -12.26 31.74 10.76
CA GLN A 199 -11.97 32.81 9.81
C GLN A 199 -13.22 33.08 8.96
N PRO A 200 -14.07 34.04 9.36
CA PRO A 200 -15.19 34.49 8.55
C PRO A 200 -14.70 35.04 7.21
N ARG A 201 -15.46 34.77 6.14
CA ARG A 201 -15.24 35.44 4.85
C ARG A 201 -15.58 36.93 4.95
N SER A 202 -15.04 37.71 4.01
CA SER A 202 -15.36 39.14 3.91
C SER A 202 -16.88 39.35 3.86
N GLY A 203 -17.39 40.27 4.69
CA GLY A 203 -18.82 40.56 4.82
C GLY A 203 -19.60 39.66 5.77
N ILE A 204 -19.05 38.52 6.21
CA ILE A 204 -19.70 37.61 7.15
C ILE A 204 -19.44 38.07 8.60
N SER A 205 -20.51 38.30 9.35
CA SER A 205 -20.46 38.75 10.75
C SER A 205 -21.65 38.22 11.56
N GLY A 206 -21.70 38.53 12.86
CA GLY A 206 -22.79 38.11 13.73
C GLY A 206 -22.78 36.61 14.05
N THR A 207 -23.93 36.09 14.48
CA THR A 207 -24.09 34.65 14.76
C THR A 207 -24.25 33.87 13.47
N GLN A 208 -23.40 32.89 13.26
CA GLN A 208 -23.42 32.00 12.10
C GLN A 208 -23.50 30.55 12.55
N ARG A 209 -24.13 29.72 11.73
CA ARG A 209 -23.96 28.27 11.78
C ARG A 209 -22.59 27.93 11.21
N VAL A 210 -21.68 27.47 12.07
CA VAL A 210 -20.34 27.03 11.68
C VAL A 210 -20.34 25.51 11.55
N ASN A 211 -19.77 24.99 10.47
CA ASN A 211 -19.65 23.56 10.17
C ASN A 211 -18.22 23.20 9.81
N PHE A 212 -17.69 22.15 10.42
CA PHE A 212 -16.38 21.57 10.15
C PHE A 212 -16.34 20.13 10.68
N ALA A 213 -15.32 19.36 10.35
CA ALA A 213 -15.07 18.08 10.99
C ALA A 213 -13.66 18.00 11.57
N VAL A 214 -13.50 17.20 12.61
CA VAL A 214 -12.23 16.96 13.28
C VAL A 214 -11.81 15.52 13.04
N PRO A 215 -10.68 15.28 12.35
CA PRO A 215 -10.17 13.93 12.15
C PRO A 215 -9.40 13.44 13.38
N PHE A 216 -9.39 12.13 13.58
CA PHE A 216 -8.71 11.46 14.69
C PHE A 216 -7.86 10.30 14.15
N ALA A 217 -6.72 10.05 14.80
CA ALA A 217 -5.90 8.88 14.52
C ALA A 217 -6.56 7.59 15.08
N PRO A 218 -6.16 6.39 14.61
CA PRO A 218 -6.67 5.14 15.16
C PRO A 218 -6.57 5.06 16.68
N GLY A 219 -7.65 4.59 17.32
CA GLY A 219 -7.78 4.42 18.77
C GLY A 219 -8.00 5.70 19.58
N GLN A 220 -8.05 6.89 18.98
CA GLN A 220 -8.17 8.15 19.73
C GLN A 220 -9.58 8.49 20.22
N LEU A 221 -10.62 8.04 19.51
CA LEU A 221 -12.02 8.32 19.83
C LEU A 221 -12.89 7.13 19.47
N LEU A 222 -13.80 6.74 20.38
CA LEU A 222 -14.73 5.62 20.19
C LEU A 222 -16.20 6.02 20.25
N ASP A 223 -16.49 7.20 20.81
CA ASP A 223 -17.84 7.72 20.99
C ASP A 223 -17.92 9.12 20.36
N PRO A 224 -18.74 9.32 19.31
CA PRO A 224 -18.84 10.63 18.65
C PRO A 224 -19.48 11.70 19.55
N ASP A 225 -20.25 11.31 20.58
CA ASP A 225 -20.89 12.22 21.52
C ASP A 225 -19.92 12.70 22.61
N ALA A 226 -18.80 12.00 22.82
CA ALA A 226 -17.74 12.38 23.76
C ALA A 226 -16.84 13.53 23.25
N ILE A 227 -17.47 14.56 22.67
CA ILE A 227 -16.81 15.79 22.21
C ILE A 227 -17.46 17.02 22.83
N ARG A 228 -16.70 17.70 23.68
CA ARG A 228 -17.08 18.98 24.29
C ARG A 228 -16.43 20.14 23.52
N VAL A 229 -17.22 21.16 23.18
CA VAL A 229 -16.74 22.34 22.44
C VAL A 229 -16.71 23.53 23.38
N MET A 230 -15.54 24.15 23.56
CA MET A 230 -15.36 25.31 24.43
C MET A 230 -14.99 26.55 23.62
N SER A 231 -15.48 27.72 24.01
CA SER A 231 -15.07 29.02 23.48
C SER A 231 -14.83 29.96 24.65
N ALA A 232 -13.59 30.47 24.80
CA ALA A 232 -13.21 31.35 25.90
C ALA A 232 -13.62 30.80 27.30
N GLY A 233 -13.43 29.50 27.52
CA GLY A 233 -13.78 28.83 28.79
C GLY A 233 -15.26 28.50 28.97
N VAL A 234 -16.14 28.89 28.04
CA VAL A 234 -17.57 28.60 28.09
C VAL A 234 -17.93 27.49 27.11
N GLU A 235 -18.64 26.46 27.58
CA GLU A 235 -19.12 25.38 26.73
C GLU A 235 -20.15 25.89 25.70
N GLN A 236 -19.99 25.46 24.46
CA GLN A 236 -20.90 25.74 23.36
C GLN A 236 -21.79 24.52 23.10
N ARG A 237 -23.07 24.79 22.83
CA ARG A 237 -23.97 23.75 22.31
C ARG A 237 -23.54 23.39 20.90
N ALA A 238 -23.29 22.11 20.66
CA ALA A 238 -22.85 21.62 19.36
C ALA A 238 -23.56 20.32 18.98
N ALA A 239 -23.78 20.12 17.68
CA ALA A 239 -24.15 18.84 17.10
C ALA A 239 -22.89 18.05 16.74
N ARG A 240 -22.94 16.71 16.81
CA ARG A 240 -21.84 15.81 16.45
C ARG A 240 -22.35 14.68 15.55
N ARG A 241 -21.60 14.34 14.50
CA ARG A 241 -21.88 13.19 13.62
C ARG A 241 -20.59 12.43 13.36
N GLU A 242 -20.60 11.13 13.64
CA GLU A 242 -19.56 10.23 13.12
C GLU A 242 -19.62 10.24 11.59
N LEU A 243 -18.45 10.31 10.94
CA LEU A 243 -18.37 10.32 9.48
C LEU A 243 -17.81 9.02 8.90
N ALA A 244 -16.81 8.43 9.55
CA ALA A 244 -16.18 7.20 9.10
C ALA A 244 -15.42 6.53 10.25
N LEU A 245 -15.10 5.26 10.07
CA LEU A 245 -14.33 4.46 11.02
C LEU A 245 -12.94 4.11 10.46
N HIS A 246 -12.03 3.84 11.39
CA HIS A 246 -10.78 3.12 11.14
C HIS A 246 -11.03 1.61 11.18
N PRO A 247 -10.10 0.79 10.64
CA PRO A 247 -10.24 -0.67 10.68
C PRO A 247 -10.33 -1.27 12.09
N ASP A 248 -9.82 -0.57 13.11
CA ASP A 248 -9.92 -0.98 14.53
C ASP A 248 -11.28 -0.64 15.17
N GLY A 249 -12.21 -0.05 14.40
CA GLY A 249 -13.52 0.39 14.86
C GLY A 249 -13.53 1.75 15.55
N SER A 250 -12.38 2.43 15.68
CA SER A 250 -12.32 3.79 16.20
C SER A 250 -12.77 4.82 15.17
N ILE A 251 -13.21 5.98 15.64
CA ILE A 251 -13.75 7.03 14.79
C ILE A 251 -12.63 7.75 14.05
N ARG A 252 -12.78 7.85 12.72
CA ARG A 252 -11.83 8.55 11.85
C ARG A 252 -12.07 10.05 11.80
N SER A 253 -13.32 10.50 11.83
CA SER A 253 -13.66 11.92 11.85
C SER A 253 -15.05 12.17 12.42
N VAL A 254 -15.22 13.30 13.09
CA VAL A 254 -16.51 13.76 13.62
C VAL A 254 -16.84 15.14 13.07
N GLN A 255 -17.98 15.27 12.40
CA GLN A 255 -18.56 16.56 12.01
C GLN A 255 -19.13 17.26 13.23
N ILE A 256 -18.86 18.56 13.33
CA ILE A 256 -19.30 19.44 14.40
C ILE A 256 -20.04 20.64 13.79
N GLN A 257 -21.23 20.91 14.31
CA GLN A 257 -21.98 22.14 14.03
C GLN A 257 -22.30 22.90 15.30
N LEU A 258 -22.12 24.22 15.28
CA LEU A 258 -22.51 25.12 16.37
C LEU A 258 -22.99 26.47 15.83
N ASP A 259 -23.87 27.12 16.57
CA ASP A 259 -24.25 28.52 16.34
C ASP A 259 -23.39 29.40 17.25
N THR A 260 -22.58 30.27 16.64
CA THR A 260 -21.67 31.14 17.40
C THR A 260 -21.52 32.48 16.73
N THR A 261 -21.37 33.55 17.52
CA THR A 261 -20.89 34.83 16.99
C THR A 261 -19.47 34.66 16.47
N VAL A 262 -19.26 35.04 15.22
CA VAL A 262 -18.00 34.81 14.51
C VAL A 262 -17.14 36.05 14.47
N THR A 263 -15.84 35.85 14.63
CA THR A 263 -14.81 36.87 14.55
C THR A 263 -13.53 36.19 14.07
N ALA A 264 -12.77 36.86 13.20
CA ALA A 264 -11.50 36.33 12.71
C ALA A 264 -10.55 36.04 13.88
N GLY A 265 -9.94 34.86 13.87
CA GLY A 265 -9.02 34.42 14.93
C GLY A 265 -9.70 33.87 16.18
N LYS A 266 -11.05 33.84 16.25
CA LYS A 266 -11.75 33.20 17.37
C LYS A 266 -11.40 31.71 17.43
N VAL A 267 -10.99 31.22 18.60
CA VAL A 267 -10.62 29.82 18.82
C VAL A 267 -11.76 29.06 19.51
N LEU A 268 -12.07 27.88 18.98
CA LEU A 268 -12.89 26.86 19.62
C LEU A 268 -11.97 25.73 20.09
N GLN A 269 -11.98 25.39 21.38
CA GLN A 269 -11.28 24.20 21.86
C GLN A 269 -12.21 23.00 21.75
N ILE A 270 -11.82 22.02 20.94
CA ILE A 270 -12.54 20.77 20.78
C ILE A 270 -11.87 19.75 21.71
N ARG A 271 -12.60 19.30 22.72
CA ARG A 271 -12.14 18.36 23.73
C ARG A 271 -12.79 17.01 23.49
N ALA A 272 -12.04 16.10 22.89
CA ALA A 272 -12.46 14.74 22.62
C ALA A 272 -12.21 13.84 23.84
N ASN A 273 -12.99 12.76 23.96
CA ASN A 273 -13.11 11.93 25.17
C ASN A 273 -13.63 12.71 26.40
N GLU A 274 -14.39 13.78 26.18
CA GLU A 274 -15.04 14.56 27.23
C GLU A 274 -16.52 14.74 26.90
N MET A 275 -17.41 14.21 27.75
CA MET A 275 -18.84 14.33 27.54
C MET A 275 -19.30 15.79 27.71
N PRO A 276 -20.15 16.31 26.81
CA PRO A 276 -20.75 17.63 26.96
C PRO A 276 -21.75 17.66 28.12
N THR A 277 -21.91 18.82 28.75
CA THR A 277 -22.99 19.07 29.72
C THR A 277 -24.15 19.83 29.11
N THR A 278 -23.95 20.39 27.92
CA THR A 278 -24.98 21.11 27.17
C THR A 278 -25.70 20.22 26.16
N ALA A 279 -26.98 20.47 25.95
CA ALA A 279 -27.78 19.77 24.94
C ALA A 279 -27.30 20.10 23.52
N ALA A 280 -27.27 19.09 22.66
CA ALA A 280 -26.97 19.25 21.24
C ALA A 280 -27.93 20.23 20.54
N ILE A 281 -27.49 20.77 19.41
CA ILE A 281 -28.36 21.50 18.48
C ILE A 281 -28.73 20.61 17.30
N PRO A 282 -29.85 20.87 16.59
CA PRO A 282 -30.16 20.18 15.35
C PRO A 282 -29.11 20.49 14.27
N MET A 283 -28.68 19.47 13.53
CA MET A 283 -27.88 19.67 12.32
C MET A 283 -28.70 20.28 11.19
N VAL A 284 -28.00 21.00 10.33
CA VAL A 284 -28.50 21.42 9.01
C VAL A 284 -27.58 20.85 7.94
N ALA A 285 -28.10 20.70 6.72
CA ALA A 285 -27.27 20.29 5.59
C ALA A 285 -26.09 21.25 5.40
N VAL A 286 -24.90 20.71 5.08
CA VAL A 286 -23.67 21.50 4.93
C VAL A 286 -23.84 22.62 3.90
N SER A 287 -24.60 22.38 2.83
CA SER A 287 -24.93 23.37 1.79
C SER A 287 -25.52 24.69 2.33
N THR A 288 -26.20 24.68 3.49
CA THR A 288 -26.74 25.89 4.13
C THR A 288 -25.68 26.78 4.77
N THR A 289 -24.51 26.21 5.04
CA THR A 289 -23.34 26.89 5.63
C THR A 289 -22.39 27.47 4.58
N LEU A 290 -22.67 27.20 3.30
CA LEU A 290 -21.85 27.62 2.15
C LEU A 290 -22.42 28.87 1.48
N GLU A 291 -21.56 29.54 0.72
CA GLU A 291 -21.97 30.63 -0.15
C GLU A 291 -21.11 30.65 -1.43
N PRO A 292 -21.64 30.35 -2.63
CA PRO A 292 -22.99 29.86 -2.87
C PRO A 292 -23.16 28.39 -2.42
N ALA A 293 -24.39 27.90 -2.42
CA ALA A 293 -24.75 26.57 -1.89
C ALA A 293 -24.05 25.40 -2.63
N ASP A 294 -23.57 25.62 -3.84
CA ASP A 294 -22.81 24.64 -4.64
C ASP A 294 -21.36 24.43 -4.13
N GLY A 295 -20.91 25.22 -3.14
CA GLY A 295 -19.57 25.10 -2.54
C GLY A 295 -18.43 25.65 -3.39
N SER A 296 -18.67 26.24 -4.56
CA SER A 296 -17.64 26.77 -5.47
C SER A 296 -16.78 27.89 -4.86
N MET A 297 -17.29 28.59 -3.85
CA MET A 297 -16.56 29.61 -3.08
C MET A 297 -16.33 29.22 -1.61
N GLY A 298 -16.74 28.01 -1.19
CA GLY A 298 -16.52 27.51 0.17
C GLY A 298 -17.52 27.97 1.24
N PRO A 299 -17.23 27.67 2.52
CA PRO A 299 -18.08 28.00 3.66
C PRO A 299 -18.09 29.50 3.96
N LYS A 300 -19.17 29.99 4.56
CA LYS A 300 -19.27 31.37 5.08
C LYS A 300 -18.18 31.66 6.12
N VAL A 301 -17.80 30.63 6.88
CA VAL A 301 -16.78 30.70 7.94
C VAL A 301 -15.84 29.52 7.78
N TRP A 302 -14.58 29.80 7.48
CA TRP A 302 -13.54 28.78 7.46
C TRP A 302 -13.14 28.39 8.87
N VAL A 303 -12.84 27.11 9.06
CA VAL A 303 -12.32 26.59 10.33
C VAL A 303 -10.98 25.92 10.06
N ARG A 304 -9.92 26.47 10.63
CA ARG A 304 -8.57 25.92 10.52
C ARG A 304 -8.26 25.03 11.70
N LEU A 305 -7.69 23.87 11.41
CA LEU A 305 -7.13 22.96 12.39
C LEU A 305 -5.60 23.06 12.36
N PRO A 306 -4.91 22.77 13.48
CA PRO A 306 -3.46 22.83 13.51
C PRO A 306 -2.84 21.76 12.60
N ALA A 307 -1.77 22.12 11.87
CA ALA A 307 -1.04 21.20 10.99
C ALA A 307 -0.60 19.92 11.72
N ALA A 308 -0.13 20.06 12.96
CA ALA A 308 0.30 18.93 13.78
C ALA A 308 -0.83 17.93 14.03
N TRP A 309 -2.06 18.42 14.25
CA TRP A 309 -3.23 17.57 14.43
C TRP A 309 -3.62 16.87 13.12
N LEU A 310 -3.71 17.63 12.02
CA LEU A 310 -4.05 17.10 10.70
C LEU A 310 -3.05 16.02 10.25
N SER A 311 -1.75 16.31 10.35
CA SER A 311 -0.69 15.35 10.01
C SER A 311 -0.73 14.10 10.88
N ALA A 312 -0.93 14.25 12.20
CA ALA A 312 -0.99 13.11 13.12
C ALA A 312 -2.25 12.25 12.95
N SER A 313 -3.37 12.84 12.53
CA SER A 313 -4.62 12.11 12.30
C SER A 313 -4.55 11.12 11.13
N GLY A 314 -3.60 11.31 10.20
CA GLY A 314 -3.50 10.51 8.97
C GLY A 314 -4.63 10.77 7.97
N ILE A 315 -5.42 11.84 8.13
CA ILE A 315 -6.62 12.08 7.30
C ILE A 315 -6.33 12.23 5.81
N THR A 316 -5.13 12.70 5.45
CA THR A 316 -4.67 12.83 4.07
C THR A 316 -3.66 11.76 3.67
N GLY A 317 -3.54 10.69 4.47
CA GLY A 317 -2.45 9.72 4.40
C GLY A 317 -1.19 10.17 5.15
N PRO A 318 -0.11 9.36 5.11
CA PRO A 318 1.15 9.65 5.81
C PRO A 318 1.76 10.99 5.40
N THR A 319 2.08 11.83 6.38
CA THR A 319 2.68 13.16 6.15
C THR A 319 3.32 13.70 7.43
N VAL A 320 4.08 14.78 7.31
CA VAL A 320 4.66 15.54 8.43
C VAL A 320 4.43 17.02 8.21
N THR A 321 4.43 17.83 9.27
CA THR A 321 4.32 19.28 9.12
C THR A 321 5.61 19.87 8.57
N GLU A 322 5.52 20.96 7.80
CA GLU A 322 6.68 21.72 7.30
C GLU A 322 7.57 22.15 8.47
N ALA A 323 6.95 22.71 9.51
CA ALA A 323 7.65 23.12 10.74
C ALA A 323 8.41 21.97 11.45
N SER A 324 8.04 20.70 11.24
CA SER A 324 8.73 19.57 11.88
C SER A 324 9.96 19.06 11.11
N VAL A 325 10.18 19.57 9.89
CA VAL A 325 11.31 19.23 9.02
C VAL A 325 12.11 20.46 8.56
N GLU A 326 11.64 21.66 8.87
CA GLU A 326 12.30 22.92 8.57
C GLU A 326 13.79 22.91 8.94
N GLY A 327 14.64 23.32 7.98
CA GLY A 327 16.09 23.39 8.17
C GLY A 327 16.82 22.04 8.21
N THR A 328 16.11 20.93 8.03
CA THR A 328 16.71 19.59 7.91
C THR A 328 16.90 19.20 6.43
N THR A 329 17.49 18.04 6.16
CA THR A 329 17.55 17.50 4.79
C THR A 329 16.18 17.03 4.25
N LEU A 330 15.13 17.03 5.09
CA LEU A 330 13.79 16.55 4.77
C LEU A 330 12.81 17.66 4.34
N ASP A 331 13.24 18.92 4.32
CA ASP A 331 12.44 20.10 3.94
C ASP A 331 12.35 20.33 2.42
N ALA A 332 12.84 19.40 1.58
CA ALA A 332 12.95 19.60 0.14
C ALA A 332 11.62 20.04 -0.52
N PHE A 333 10.52 19.48 -0.05
CA PHE A 333 9.16 19.79 -0.52
C PHE A 333 8.67 21.17 -0.09
N ASP A 334 9.16 21.71 1.04
CA ASP A 334 8.74 23.04 1.52
C ASP A 334 9.27 24.13 0.57
N THR A 335 10.37 23.86 -0.13
CA THR A 335 10.94 24.75 -1.15
C THR A 335 10.37 24.53 -2.56
N SER A 336 10.02 23.31 -2.93
CA SER A 336 9.57 22.97 -4.29
C SER A 336 8.05 23.04 -4.46
N CYS A 337 7.28 22.75 -3.40
CA CYS A 337 5.82 22.81 -3.41
C CYS A 337 5.30 24.22 -3.09
N ASP A 338 5.51 25.15 -4.02
CA ASP A 338 4.95 26.50 -4.00
C ASP A 338 3.42 26.52 -4.20
N TYR A 339 2.69 26.22 -3.13
CA TYR A 339 1.22 26.26 -3.11
C TYR A 339 0.65 27.65 -3.42
N GLN A 340 1.38 28.73 -3.10
CA GLN A 340 0.91 30.10 -3.30
C GLN A 340 0.75 30.42 -4.79
N ASN A 341 1.68 29.93 -5.63
CA ASN A 341 1.60 30.10 -7.08
C ASN A 341 0.77 29.02 -7.79
N HIS A 342 0.21 28.04 -7.06
CA HIS A 342 -0.58 26.94 -7.62
C HIS A 342 -2.02 26.87 -7.10
N THR A 343 -2.51 27.93 -6.47
CA THR A 343 -3.86 28.04 -5.89
C THR A 343 -5.00 27.80 -6.89
N VAL A 344 -6.23 27.70 -6.38
CA VAL A 344 -7.45 27.64 -7.20
C VAL A 344 -7.57 28.80 -8.19
N THR A 345 -7.06 29.99 -7.85
CA THR A 345 -7.04 31.14 -8.77
C THR A 345 -6.18 30.84 -10.00
N GLN A 346 -5.00 30.24 -9.80
CA GLN A 346 -4.12 29.83 -10.89
C GLN A 346 -4.72 28.66 -11.68
N PHE A 347 -5.39 27.72 -11.02
CA PHE A 347 -6.12 26.66 -11.71
C PHE A 347 -7.20 27.22 -12.62
N LEU A 348 -8.06 28.10 -12.11
CA LEU A 348 -9.17 28.70 -12.86
C LEU A 348 -8.70 29.58 -14.03
N SER A 349 -7.53 30.20 -13.94
CA SER A 349 -6.96 30.96 -15.06
C SER A 349 -6.50 30.06 -16.22
N LEU A 350 -6.22 28.78 -15.93
CA LEU A 350 -5.74 27.78 -16.89
C LEU A 350 -6.76 26.69 -17.20
N GLN A 351 -7.95 26.71 -16.59
CA GLN A 351 -8.95 25.63 -16.70
C GLN A 351 -9.45 25.40 -18.13
N THR A 352 -9.23 26.31 -19.08
CA THR A 352 -9.55 26.05 -20.49
C THR A 352 -8.51 25.15 -21.19
N SER A 353 -7.33 24.98 -20.59
CA SER A 353 -6.28 24.07 -21.08
C SER A 353 -6.48 22.66 -20.56
N ARG A 354 -6.38 21.66 -21.44
CA ARG A 354 -6.44 20.25 -21.07
C ARG A 354 -5.32 19.83 -20.11
N ASP A 355 -4.17 20.48 -20.20
CA ASP A 355 -2.95 20.07 -19.49
C ASP A 355 -3.06 20.20 -17.97
N VAL A 356 -3.99 21.00 -17.44
CA VAL A 356 -4.13 21.28 -16.01
C VAL A 356 -5.27 20.51 -15.34
N TRP A 357 -6.10 19.79 -16.10
CA TRP A 357 -7.24 19.02 -15.59
C TRP A 357 -6.80 17.74 -14.90
N LEU A 358 -6.13 17.84 -13.77
CA LEU A 358 -5.97 16.68 -12.89
C LEU A 358 -6.88 16.89 -11.69
N TYR A 359 -7.85 15.98 -11.50
CA TYR A 359 -8.80 16.12 -10.40
C TYR A 359 -8.25 15.66 -9.05
N ASP A 360 -7.04 15.11 -9.04
CA ASP A 360 -6.28 14.85 -7.82
C ASP A 360 -5.66 16.10 -7.19
N ARG A 361 -5.81 17.27 -7.82
CA ARG A 361 -5.38 18.57 -7.27
C ARG A 361 -5.97 18.89 -5.90
N GLY A 362 -7.23 18.53 -5.68
CA GLY A 362 -7.87 18.69 -4.37
C GLY A 362 -7.08 17.95 -3.28
N THR A 363 -6.63 16.72 -3.56
CA THR A 363 -5.80 15.93 -2.63
C THR A 363 -4.43 16.55 -2.44
N MET A 364 -3.79 17.05 -3.49
CA MET A 364 -2.53 17.77 -3.38
C MET A 364 -2.65 18.97 -2.43
N MET A 365 -3.71 19.78 -2.59
CA MET A 365 -3.97 20.93 -1.74
C MET A 365 -4.35 20.54 -0.31
N TYR A 366 -5.12 19.47 -0.11
CA TYR A 366 -5.42 18.96 1.23
C TYR A 366 -4.17 18.44 1.94
N ARG A 367 -3.26 17.77 1.23
CA ARG A 367 -1.97 17.36 1.81
C ARG A 367 -1.12 18.58 2.15
N GLY A 368 -1.09 19.62 1.30
CA GLY A 368 -0.49 20.91 1.64
C GLY A 368 -1.09 21.54 2.90
N TYR A 369 -2.41 21.51 3.03
CA TYR A 369 -3.10 21.97 4.24
C TYR A 369 -2.74 21.14 5.48
N ALA A 370 -2.66 19.82 5.37
CA ALA A 370 -2.23 18.99 6.50
C ALA A 370 -0.81 19.31 6.96
N ARG A 371 0.08 19.70 6.04
CA ARG A 371 1.46 20.11 6.34
C ARG A 371 1.56 21.51 6.96
N ARG A 372 0.69 22.44 6.55
CA ARG A 372 0.80 23.88 6.84
C ARG A 372 -0.21 24.43 7.84
N GLY A 373 -1.42 23.86 7.89
CA GLY A 373 -2.54 24.35 8.68
C GLY A 373 -3.03 25.75 8.26
N ASP A 374 -2.64 26.22 7.07
CA ASP A 374 -2.94 27.58 6.61
C ASP A 374 -4.27 27.68 5.87
N LEU A 375 -4.76 28.92 5.68
CA LEU A 375 -6.02 29.16 5.00
C LEU A 375 -5.92 28.98 3.48
N LEU A 376 -4.77 29.33 2.91
CA LEU A 376 -4.57 29.38 1.45
C LEU A 376 -4.71 27.99 0.81
N THR A 377 -4.10 26.99 1.42
CA THR A 377 -4.19 25.59 0.99
C THR A 377 -5.57 25.02 1.26
N LEU A 378 -6.17 25.30 2.43
CA LEU A 378 -7.53 24.87 2.75
C LEU A 378 -8.56 25.42 1.75
N GLU A 379 -8.51 26.72 1.46
CA GLU A 379 -9.44 27.36 0.51
C GLU A 379 -9.28 26.74 -0.88
N SER A 380 -8.05 26.58 -1.36
CA SER A 380 -7.80 25.99 -2.67
C SER A 380 -8.27 24.53 -2.73
N ALA A 381 -7.95 23.72 -1.71
CA ALA A 381 -8.38 22.33 -1.62
C ALA A 381 -9.90 22.19 -1.67
N TYR A 382 -10.59 23.01 -0.87
CA TYR A 382 -12.05 23.02 -0.81
C TYR A 382 -12.66 23.36 -2.17
N ARG A 383 -12.22 24.49 -2.76
CA ARG A 383 -12.84 25.02 -3.97
C ARG A 383 -12.54 24.17 -5.20
N GLU A 384 -11.33 23.66 -5.35
CA GLU A 384 -10.98 22.76 -6.45
C GLU A 384 -11.73 21.43 -6.36
N THR A 385 -11.90 20.90 -5.15
CA THR A 385 -12.68 19.68 -4.94
C THR A 385 -14.16 19.92 -5.22
N ALA A 386 -14.71 21.08 -4.85
CA ALA A 386 -16.08 21.46 -5.21
C ALA A 386 -16.26 21.64 -6.72
N ILE A 387 -15.29 22.24 -7.43
CA ILE A 387 -15.32 22.35 -8.90
C ILE A 387 -15.35 20.95 -9.54
N TYR A 388 -14.51 20.04 -9.05
CA TYR A 388 -14.53 18.66 -9.53
C TYR A 388 -15.90 18.02 -9.33
N ARG A 389 -16.41 18.05 -8.09
CA ARG A 389 -17.72 17.47 -7.73
C ARG A 389 -18.85 18.07 -8.57
N ASN A 390 -18.83 19.37 -8.81
CA ASN A 390 -19.88 20.05 -9.58
C ASN A 390 -19.82 19.72 -11.09
N GLY A 391 -18.68 19.23 -11.58
CA GLY A 391 -18.57 18.68 -12.93
C GLY A 391 -19.07 17.24 -13.05
N ILE A 392 -19.33 16.55 -11.93
CA ILE A 392 -19.83 15.17 -11.94
C ILE A 392 -21.31 15.14 -12.32
N THR A 393 -21.67 14.24 -13.23
CA THR A 393 -23.04 13.99 -13.67
C THR A 393 -23.30 12.49 -13.76
N GLY A 394 -24.57 12.07 -13.76
CA GLY A 394 -24.92 10.65 -13.68
C GLY A 394 -24.69 10.08 -12.27
N VAL A 395 -24.92 8.78 -12.13
CA VAL A 395 -24.74 8.02 -10.88
C VAL A 395 -24.21 6.62 -11.18
N ASP A 396 -23.62 5.95 -10.19
CA ASP A 396 -23.10 4.59 -10.26
C ASP A 396 -22.16 4.39 -11.48
N ALA A 397 -22.36 3.30 -12.23
CA ALA A 397 -21.63 3.00 -13.46
C ALA A 397 -21.86 4.00 -14.61
N SER A 398 -22.89 4.84 -14.52
CA SER A 398 -23.22 5.87 -15.52
C SER A 398 -22.57 7.23 -15.23
N THR A 399 -21.87 7.37 -14.11
CA THR A 399 -21.18 8.61 -13.73
C THR A 399 -20.25 9.11 -14.83
N ARG A 400 -20.17 10.43 -14.98
CA ARG A 400 -19.29 11.15 -15.90
C ARG A 400 -18.67 12.33 -15.16
N ILE A 401 -17.41 12.60 -15.48
CA ILE A 401 -16.63 13.71 -14.94
C ILE A 401 -16.69 14.93 -15.87
N GLY A 402 -16.41 16.10 -15.32
CA GLY A 402 -16.50 17.40 -16.00
C GLY A 402 -15.41 17.69 -17.04
N VAL A 403 -14.82 16.68 -17.70
CA VAL A 403 -13.86 16.85 -18.81
C VAL A 403 -14.50 16.33 -20.09
N PRO A 404 -15.10 17.19 -20.94
CA PRO A 404 -15.93 16.75 -22.06
C PRO A 404 -15.27 15.75 -23.02
N THR A 405 -13.96 15.85 -23.25
CA THR A 405 -13.21 14.96 -24.16
C THR A 405 -12.50 13.80 -23.47
N ALA A 406 -12.67 13.67 -22.15
CA ALA A 406 -12.02 12.63 -21.35
C ALA A 406 -12.99 12.03 -20.32
N ALA A 407 -14.30 12.14 -20.55
CA ALA A 407 -15.34 11.73 -19.61
C ALA A 407 -15.32 10.22 -19.29
N ASP A 408 -14.69 9.41 -20.16
CA ASP A 408 -14.50 7.97 -20.00
C ASP A 408 -13.02 7.58 -19.76
N ASP A 409 -12.15 8.56 -19.52
CA ASP A 409 -10.74 8.29 -19.18
C ASP A 409 -10.62 8.12 -17.66
N LEU A 410 -10.27 6.90 -17.25
CA LEU A 410 -10.17 6.47 -15.86
C LEU A 410 -9.28 7.39 -15.01
N LYS A 411 -8.22 7.97 -15.58
CA LYS A 411 -7.24 8.77 -14.80
C LYS A 411 -7.81 10.06 -14.21
N TYR A 412 -9.00 10.46 -14.66
CA TYR A 412 -9.72 11.63 -14.16
C TYR A 412 -10.86 11.23 -13.19
N HIS A 413 -11.06 9.94 -12.92
CA HIS A 413 -12.01 9.44 -11.93
C HIS A 413 -11.28 9.24 -10.60
N TYR A 414 -11.41 10.21 -9.69
CA TYR A 414 -10.58 10.30 -8.49
C TYR A 414 -11.42 10.52 -7.24
N THR A 415 -11.50 9.54 -6.34
CA THR A 415 -12.36 9.63 -5.14
C THR A 415 -11.68 10.26 -3.94
N GLN A 416 -10.34 10.26 -3.88
CA GLN A 416 -9.61 10.62 -2.66
C GLN A 416 -9.86 12.08 -2.22
N ASN A 417 -9.93 13.04 -3.14
CA ASN A 417 -10.22 14.43 -2.75
C ASN A 417 -11.66 14.57 -2.24
N LEU A 418 -12.63 13.90 -2.88
CA LEU A 418 -14.03 13.87 -2.45
C LEU A 418 -14.16 13.27 -1.05
N ALA A 419 -13.48 12.16 -0.81
CA ALA A 419 -13.44 11.48 0.49
C ALA A 419 -12.79 12.35 1.58
N ILE A 420 -11.63 12.96 1.32
CA ILE A 420 -10.98 13.88 2.27
C ILE A 420 -11.89 15.09 2.55
N HIS A 421 -12.55 15.63 1.52
CA HIS A 421 -13.49 16.73 1.68
C HIS A 421 -14.63 16.34 2.60
N TYR A 422 -15.29 15.21 2.35
CA TYR A 422 -16.32 14.66 3.23
C TYR A 422 -15.80 14.51 4.67
N LEU A 423 -14.62 13.92 4.85
CA LEU A 423 -14.04 13.70 6.18
C LEU A 423 -13.66 15.00 6.92
N LEU A 424 -13.53 16.13 6.23
CA LEU A 424 -13.23 17.43 6.84
C LEU A 424 -14.45 18.36 6.96
N THR A 425 -15.59 18.00 6.38
CA THR A 425 -16.79 18.86 6.34
C THR A 425 -18.08 18.16 6.75
N GLY A 426 -18.16 16.84 6.60
CA GLY A 426 -19.39 16.06 6.70
C GLY A 426 -20.40 16.39 5.58
N ASP A 427 -19.94 16.80 4.40
CA ASP A 427 -20.82 17.08 3.25
C ASP A 427 -21.13 15.80 2.47
N ASP A 428 -22.31 15.21 2.72
CA ASP A 428 -22.73 13.93 2.15
C ASP A 428 -22.72 13.92 0.62
N ARG A 429 -22.89 15.09 -0.02
CA ARG A 429 -22.79 15.23 -1.49
C ARG A 429 -21.44 14.79 -2.05
N PHE A 430 -20.38 14.83 -1.25
CA PHE A 430 -19.03 14.41 -1.64
C PHE A 430 -18.80 12.94 -1.34
N ARG A 431 -19.42 12.39 -0.29
CA ARG A 431 -19.42 10.94 -0.02
C ARG A 431 -20.11 10.19 -1.15
N GLU A 432 -21.33 10.60 -1.51
CA GLU A 432 -22.10 10.02 -2.62
C GLU A 432 -21.31 10.10 -3.93
N SER A 433 -20.71 11.27 -4.24
CA SER A 433 -19.87 11.41 -5.43
C SER A 433 -18.61 10.53 -5.38
N ALA A 434 -18.04 10.25 -4.21
CA ALA A 434 -16.92 9.32 -4.09
C ALA A 434 -17.36 7.88 -4.41
N GLU A 435 -18.56 7.47 -3.98
CA GLU A 435 -19.14 6.16 -4.32
C GLU A 435 -19.41 6.05 -5.83
N ASP A 436 -20.07 7.05 -6.40
CA ASP A 436 -20.36 7.14 -7.85
C ASP A 436 -19.10 7.05 -8.70
N VAL A 437 -18.07 7.84 -8.36
CA VAL A 437 -16.79 7.83 -9.07
C VAL A 437 -16.05 6.50 -8.87
N GLY A 438 -16.11 5.90 -7.68
CA GLY A 438 -15.53 4.59 -7.40
C GLY A 438 -16.19 3.48 -8.23
N GLN A 439 -17.52 3.49 -8.34
CA GLN A 439 -18.27 2.54 -9.17
C GLN A 439 -17.95 2.73 -10.66
N ARG A 440 -17.87 3.97 -11.12
CA ARG A 440 -17.50 4.28 -12.51
C ARG A 440 -16.08 3.88 -12.85
N ALA A 441 -15.13 4.10 -11.93
CA ALA A 441 -13.75 3.66 -12.12
C ALA A 441 -13.68 2.14 -12.39
N TYR A 442 -14.49 1.33 -11.69
CA TYR A 442 -14.60 -0.10 -11.98
C TYR A 442 -15.28 -0.39 -13.32
N ALA A 443 -16.36 0.33 -13.65
CA ALA A 443 -17.07 0.15 -14.93
C ALA A 443 -16.20 0.49 -16.15
N LEU A 444 -15.25 1.41 -16.02
CA LEU A 444 -14.30 1.77 -17.07
C LEU A 444 -13.18 0.74 -17.25
N TRP A 445 -12.88 -0.04 -16.22
CA TRP A 445 -11.76 -0.98 -16.25
C TRP A 445 -12.02 -2.21 -15.37
N THR A 446 -12.87 -3.10 -15.89
CA THR A 446 -13.36 -4.28 -15.16
C THR A 446 -12.32 -5.40 -15.02
N SER A 447 -11.21 -5.31 -15.75
CA SER A 447 -10.12 -6.30 -15.76
C SER A 447 -8.80 -5.61 -15.39
N PRO A 448 -8.47 -5.51 -14.10
CA PRO A 448 -7.26 -4.82 -13.64
C PRO A 448 -5.96 -5.61 -13.87
N GLY A 449 -6.07 -6.88 -14.29
CA GLY A 449 -4.93 -7.73 -14.60
C GLY A 449 -4.27 -7.38 -15.93
N TYR A 450 -3.02 -7.81 -16.07
CA TYR A 450 -2.22 -7.69 -17.29
C TYR A 450 -1.80 -9.07 -17.77
N ALA A 451 -2.01 -9.36 -19.05
CA ALA A 451 -1.72 -10.68 -19.63
C ALA A 451 -0.32 -10.79 -20.25
N GLY A 452 0.51 -9.74 -20.13
CA GLY A 452 1.85 -9.71 -20.72
C GLY A 452 1.88 -9.41 -22.22
N GLY A 453 0.76 -8.93 -22.78
CA GLY A 453 0.60 -8.63 -24.21
C GLY A 453 0.50 -7.14 -24.48
N SER A 454 -0.16 -6.80 -25.59
CA SER A 454 -0.48 -5.42 -25.98
C SER A 454 -1.81 -4.94 -25.40
N ASP A 455 -2.41 -5.68 -24.48
CA ASP A 455 -3.57 -5.22 -23.73
C ASP A 455 -3.22 -3.95 -22.95
N PHE A 456 -4.13 -2.97 -22.99
CA PHE A 456 -3.87 -1.68 -22.35
C PHE A 456 -3.77 -1.85 -20.84
N TRP A 457 -2.61 -1.49 -20.30
CA TRP A 457 -2.32 -1.53 -18.87
C TRP A 457 -1.22 -0.52 -18.54
N THR A 458 -1.38 0.26 -17.48
CA THR A 458 -0.36 1.20 -16.99
C THR A 458 -0.41 1.24 -15.46
N GLU A 459 0.70 1.50 -14.77
CA GLU A 459 0.67 1.67 -13.31
C GLU A 459 -0.17 2.88 -12.91
N ARG A 460 -0.29 3.88 -13.80
CA ARG A 460 -1.12 5.06 -13.58
C ARG A 460 -2.60 4.68 -13.49
N ASN A 461 -3.09 3.90 -14.43
CA ASN A 461 -4.47 3.39 -14.41
C ASN A 461 -4.67 2.46 -13.21
N ALA A 462 -3.71 1.57 -12.94
CA ALA A 462 -3.70 0.69 -11.77
C ALA A 462 -3.85 1.45 -10.45
N GLY A 463 -3.02 2.48 -10.27
CA GLY A 463 -3.00 3.31 -9.07
C GLY A 463 -4.25 4.15 -8.93
N PHE A 464 -4.74 4.79 -9.99
CA PHE A 464 -5.98 5.57 -9.92
C PHE A 464 -7.22 4.71 -9.67
N ALA A 465 -7.32 3.52 -10.28
CA ALA A 465 -8.38 2.56 -9.96
C ALA A 465 -8.33 2.15 -8.48
N LEU A 466 -7.16 1.78 -7.97
CA LEU A 466 -7.02 1.33 -6.59
C LEU A 466 -7.34 2.45 -5.60
N LEU A 467 -6.82 3.66 -5.83
CA LEU A 467 -7.17 4.84 -5.04
C LEU A 467 -8.68 5.11 -5.11
N ALA A 468 -9.31 4.94 -6.28
CA ALA A 468 -10.75 5.11 -6.44
C ALA A 468 -11.53 4.19 -5.48
N TYR A 469 -11.20 2.90 -5.47
CA TYR A 469 -11.88 1.89 -4.67
C TYR A 469 -11.62 2.06 -3.17
N VAL A 470 -10.37 2.24 -2.77
CA VAL A 470 -9.99 2.31 -1.36
C VAL A 470 -10.59 3.55 -0.70
N TRP A 471 -10.53 4.71 -1.35
CA TRP A 471 -11.11 5.92 -0.76
C TRP A 471 -12.64 5.94 -0.77
N ALA A 472 -13.29 5.31 -1.75
CA ALA A 472 -14.74 5.08 -1.69
C ALA A 472 -15.10 4.15 -0.52
N ARG A 473 -14.34 3.06 -0.33
CA ARG A 473 -14.51 2.15 0.82
C ARG A 473 -14.37 2.85 2.17
N ILE A 474 -13.44 3.80 2.29
CA ILE A 474 -13.16 4.50 3.55
C ILE A 474 -14.35 5.34 4.01
N VAL A 475 -15.09 5.95 3.09
CA VAL A 475 -16.13 6.93 3.43
C VAL A 475 -17.55 6.45 3.23
N THR A 476 -17.75 5.33 2.52
CA THR A 476 -19.08 4.81 2.26
C THR A 476 -19.77 4.32 3.53
N ASP A 477 -21.08 4.51 3.60
CA ASP A 477 -21.92 4.02 4.69
C ASP A 477 -22.58 2.66 4.38
N ASP A 478 -22.69 2.26 3.12
CA ASP A 478 -23.43 1.08 2.69
C ASP A 478 -22.70 0.17 1.69
N MET A 479 -21.65 0.64 1.03
CA MET A 479 -20.96 -0.07 -0.06
C MET A 479 -19.56 -0.58 0.32
N ALA A 480 -19.24 -0.64 1.61
CA ALA A 480 -17.90 -1.00 2.08
C ALA A 480 -17.43 -2.37 1.55
N VAL A 481 -18.31 -3.38 1.59
CA VAL A 481 -18.02 -4.75 1.10
C VAL A 481 -17.79 -4.77 -0.41
N TYR A 482 -18.55 -3.96 -1.16
CA TYR A 482 -18.42 -3.88 -2.62
C TYR A 482 -17.03 -3.34 -3.01
N PHE A 483 -16.65 -2.18 -2.47
CA PHE A 483 -15.37 -1.54 -2.79
C PHE A 483 -14.18 -2.31 -2.25
N GLU A 484 -14.32 -2.93 -1.06
CA GLU A 484 -13.31 -3.84 -0.52
C GLU A 484 -13.03 -5.00 -1.49
N GLY A 485 -14.08 -5.64 -2.02
CA GLY A 485 -13.93 -6.70 -3.01
C GLY A 485 -13.25 -6.24 -4.30
N LYS A 486 -13.52 -5.00 -4.76
CA LYS A 486 -12.84 -4.43 -5.94
C LYS A 486 -11.37 -4.14 -5.69
N ALA A 487 -11.06 -3.57 -4.53
CA ALA A 487 -9.68 -3.31 -4.12
C ALA A 487 -8.88 -4.61 -3.96
N ASP A 488 -9.45 -5.63 -3.31
CA ASP A 488 -8.81 -6.94 -3.13
C ASP A 488 -8.51 -7.62 -4.47
N ALA A 489 -9.48 -7.63 -5.40
CA ALA A 489 -9.29 -8.22 -6.73
C ALA A 489 -8.22 -7.46 -7.55
N ALA A 490 -8.20 -6.13 -7.47
CA ALA A 490 -7.18 -5.31 -8.13
C ALA A 490 -5.77 -5.60 -7.57
N VAL A 491 -5.62 -5.61 -6.25
CA VAL A 491 -4.33 -5.91 -5.61
C VAL A 491 -3.85 -7.32 -5.94
N ASP A 492 -4.72 -8.33 -5.90
CA ASP A 492 -4.35 -9.70 -6.30
C ASP A 492 -3.81 -9.75 -7.74
N ALA A 493 -4.47 -9.02 -8.66
CA ALA A 493 -4.03 -8.92 -10.04
C ALA A 493 -2.67 -8.23 -10.18
N TYR A 494 -2.46 -7.12 -9.47
CA TYR A 494 -1.20 -6.37 -9.52
C TYR A 494 -0.03 -7.16 -8.91
N LEU A 495 -0.26 -7.87 -7.81
CA LEU A 495 0.73 -8.73 -7.17
C LEU A 495 1.09 -9.92 -8.06
N SER A 496 0.08 -10.56 -8.68
CA SER A 496 0.30 -11.63 -9.66
C SER A 496 1.15 -11.15 -10.83
N MET A 497 0.84 -9.97 -11.37
CA MET A 497 1.60 -9.37 -12.46
C MET A 497 3.04 -9.04 -12.05
N GLN A 498 3.25 -8.36 -10.91
CA GLN A 498 4.60 -8.03 -10.42
C GLN A 498 5.43 -9.30 -10.22
N GLY A 499 4.81 -10.39 -9.75
CA GLY A 499 5.47 -11.68 -9.57
C GLY A 499 5.76 -12.45 -10.87
N THR A 500 5.03 -12.15 -11.96
CA THR A 500 5.09 -12.90 -13.22
C THR A 500 5.94 -12.21 -14.26
N TYR A 501 5.80 -10.90 -14.45
CA TYR A 501 6.33 -10.19 -15.61
C TYR A 501 7.52 -9.25 -15.27
N PRO A 502 8.53 -9.17 -16.15
CA PRO A 502 8.76 -10.09 -17.27
C PRO A 502 9.12 -11.50 -16.77
N THR A 503 8.75 -12.52 -17.56
CA THR A 503 8.87 -13.94 -17.18
C THR A 503 10.31 -14.44 -17.07
N ASN A 504 11.24 -13.77 -17.75
CA ASN A 504 12.67 -14.06 -17.72
C ASN A 504 13.43 -13.24 -16.65
N TRP A 505 12.75 -12.43 -15.84
CA TRP A 505 13.41 -11.68 -14.77
C TRP A 505 13.69 -12.57 -13.56
N SER A 506 14.98 -12.74 -13.24
CA SER A 506 15.46 -13.67 -12.23
C SER A 506 15.46 -13.13 -10.80
N ASP A 507 15.54 -11.81 -10.61
CA ASP A 507 15.58 -11.21 -9.28
C ASP A 507 14.15 -11.00 -8.73
N LEU A 508 13.71 -11.92 -7.87
CA LEU A 508 12.37 -11.85 -7.26
C LEU A 508 12.28 -10.85 -6.08
N GLY A 509 13.42 -10.37 -5.58
CA GLY A 509 13.53 -9.44 -4.45
C GLY A 509 13.53 -7.97 -4.86
N ALA A 510 13.81 -7.68 -6.13
CA ALA A 510 13.74 -6.34 -6.73
C ALA A 510 12.98 -6.43 -8.06
N ARG A 511 11.71 -6.04 -8.04
CA ARG A 511 10.79 -6.12 -9.19
C ARG A 511 9.87 -4.92 -9.23
N CYS A 512 9.64 -4.40 -10.42
CA CYS A 512 8.60 -3.42 -10.67
C CYS A 512 7.35 -4.10 -11.22
N PHE A 513 6.30 -3.31 -11.44
CA PHE A 513 5.08 -3.71 -12.11
C PHE A 513 5.31 -3.78 -13.63
N GLY A 514 6.13 -4.76 -14.03
CA GLY A 514 6.65 -4.86 -15.40
C GLY A 514 5.56 -5.06 -16.44
N HIS A 515 5.52 -4.17 -17.42
CA HIS A 515 4.67 -4.20 -18.60
C HIS A 515 5.46 -3.68 -19.81
N THR A 516 4.89 -3.78 -21.02
CA THR A 516 5.58 -3.30 -22.22
C THR A 516 5.16 -1.88 -22.56
N ALA A 517 6.05 -1.07 -23.14
CA ALA A 517 5.67 0.29 -23.59
C ALA A 517 4.49 0.25 -24.60
N ALA A 518 4.34 -0.83 -25.37
CA ALA A 518 3.19 -1.04 -26.24
C ALA A 518 1.84 -1.06 -25.50
N SER A 519 1.80 -1.53 -24.25
CA SER A 519 0.59 -1.46 -23.41
C SER A 519 0.17 -0.02 -23.04
N HIS A 520 1.07 0.96 -23.26
CA HIS A 520 0.79 2.39 -23.14
C HIS A 520 0.31 3.02 -24.46
N GLY A 521 0.30 2.26 -25.56
CA GLY A 521 0.07 2.77 -26.90
C GLY A 521 1.34 3.22 -27.63
N GLU A 522 2.53 2.93 -27.10
CA GLU A 522 3.80 3.19 -27.78
C GLU A 522 4.11 2.13 -28.85
N SER A 523 4.97 2.48 -29.81
CA SER A 523 5.26 1.61 -30.96
C SER A 523 6.26 0.47 -30.68
N TYR A 524 6.91 0.48 -29.52
CA TYR A 524 7.96 -0.48 -29.15
C TYR A 524 7.54 -1.35 -27.96
N ASN A 525 8.04 -2.59 -27.92
CA ASN A 525 7.56 -3.64 -27.00
C ASN A 525 8.61 -4.02 -25.95
N THR A 526 9.38 -3.05 -25.45
CA THR A 526 10.39 -3.31 -24.41
C THR A 526 9.73 -3.42 -23.04
N TRP A 527 10.22 -4.35 -22.23
CA TRP A 527 9.78 -4.51 -20.85
C TRP A 527 10.34 -3.39 -19.99
N GLY A 528 9.49 -2.79 -19.17
CA GLY A 528 9.88 -1.73 -18.28
C GLY A 528 8.80 -1.39 -17.27
N CYS A 529 9.04 -0.31 -16.55
CA CYS A 529 8.06 0.36 -15.72
C CYS A 529 8.35 1.86 -15.68
N SER A 530 7.35 2.66 -15.32
CA SER A 530 7.55 4.08 -15.12
C SER A 530 7.66 4.40 -13.62
N PRO A 531 8.81 4.90 -13.13
CA PRO A 531 8.99 5.33 -11.74
C PRO A 531 7.88 6.24 -11.20
N TRP A 532 7.44 7.23 -11.99
CA TRP A 532 6.42 8.17 -11.54
C TRP A 532 5.01 7.56 -11.55
N MET A 533 4.66 6.76 -12.56
CA MET A 533 3.36 6.06 -12.57
C MET A 533 3.31 5.01 -11.44
N SER A 534 4.42 4.32 -11.23
CA SER A 534 4.62 3.37 -10.13
C SER A 534 4.43 4.01 -8.76
N ALA A 535 4.76 5.29 -8.58
CA ALA A 535 4.49 6.02 -7.35
C ALA A 535 3.00 6.21 -7.05
N ILE A 536 2.15 6.36 -8.08
CA ILE A 536 0.68 6.43 -7.93
C ILE A 536 0.16 5.07 -7.44
N LEU A 537 0.64 3.97 -8.03
CA LEU A 537 0.28 2.63 -7.61
C LEU A 537 0.80 2.31 -6.21
N ALA A 538 2.01 2.72 -5.86
CA ALA A 538 2.57 2.56 -4.52
C ALA A 538 1.73 3.31 -3.46
N ASP A 539 1.31 4.55 -3.74
CA ASP A 539 0.40 5.32 -2.85
C ASP A 539 -0.93 4.58 -2.67
N GLY A 540 -1.51 4.02 -3.74
CA GLY A 540 -2.72 3.20 -3.67
C GLY A 540 -2.53 1.91 -2.84
N LEU A 541 -1.41 1.22 -3.01
CA LEU A 541 -1.07 -0.01 -2.28
C LEU A 541 -0.84 0.24 -0.79
N ASP A 542 -0.24 1.38 -0.43
CA ASP A 542 0.00 1.71 0.98
C ASP A 542 -1.29 2.12 1.71
N VAL A 543 -2.14 2.92 1.08
CA VAL A 543 -3.47 3.23 1.65
C VAL A 543 -4.30 1.95 1.77
N TYR A 544 -4.30 1.09 0.74
CA TYR A 544 -4.92 -0.23 0.79
C TYR A 544 -4.40 -1.07 1.96
N ALA A 545 -3.08 -1.17 2.13
CA ALA A 545 -2.48 -1.95 3.19
C ALA A 545 -2.87 -1.45 4.59
N THR A 546 -2.86 -0.12 4.76
CA THR A 546 -3.25 0.53 6.01
C THR A 546 -4.71 0.26 6.36
N ASP A 547 -5.60 0.27 5.37
CA ASP A 547 -7.04 0.16 5.57
C ASP A 547 -7.56 -1.30 5.60
N ARG A 548 -6.86 -2.25 4.97
CA ARG A 548 -7.23 -3.68 4.96
C ARG A 548 -6.61 -4.49 6.10
N GLY A 549 -5.38 -4.20 6.48
CA GLY A 549 -4.63 -5.01 7.45
C GLY A 549 -4.35 -6.46 7.01
N GLY A 550 -3.88 -7.28 7.94
CA GLY A 550 -3.65 -8.72 7.74
C GLY A 550 -2.63 -9.08 6.65
N ALA A 551 -2.74 -10.30 6.12
CA ALA A 551 -1.80 -10.82 5.12
C ALA A 551 -1.81 -10.02 3.80
N ARG A 552 -2.97 -9.49 3.41
CA ARG A 552 -3.11 -8.64 2.22
C ARG A 552 -2.30 -7.35 2.34
N ALA A 553 -2.36 -6.70 3.51
CA ALA A 553 -1.52 -5.54 3.79
C ALA A 553 -0.02 -5.85 3.75
N THR A 554 0.40 -6.98 4.35
CA THR A 554 1.79 -7.44 4.29
C THR A 554 2.27 -7.66 2.86
N ASN A 555 1.44 -8.29 2.01
CA ASN A 555 1.78 -8.54 0.62
C ASN A 555 1.88 -7.26 -0.22
N ALA A 556 0.94 -6.32 -0.03
CA ALA A 556 0.98 -5.01 -0.69
C ALA A 556 2.24 -4.21 -0.31
N ARG A 557 2.59 -4.16 0.98
CA ARG A 557 3.83 -3.52 1.45
C ARG A 557 5.08 -4.23 0.92
N SER A 558 5.08 -5.56 0.85
CA SER A 558 6.17 -6.33 0.23
C SER A 558 6.36 -5.96 -1.25
N ALA A 559 5.28 -5.74 -1.99
CA ALA A 559 5.35 -5.29 -3.38
C ALA A 559 5.98 -3.89 -3.52
N ILE A 560 5.64 -2.97 -2.62
CA ILE A 560 6.27 -1.64 -2.55
C ILE A 560 7.77 -1.78 -2.27
N VAL A 561 8.18 -2.66 -1.36
CA VAL A 561 9.60 -2.93 -1.06
C VAL A 561 10.34 -3.45 -2.30
N LYS A 562 9.76 -4.40 -3.05
CA LYS A 562 10.35 -4.91 -4.30
C LYS A 562 10.51 -3.81 -5.35
N LEU A 563 9.51 -2.95 -5.48
CA LEU A 563 9.51 -1.83 -6.41
C LEU A 563 10.61 -0.81 -6.05
N GLY A 564 10.68 -0.38 -4.79
CA GLY A 564 11.71 0.58 -4.38
C GLY A 564 13.13 0.02 -4.47
N LYS A 565 13.33 -1.30 -4.28
CA LYS A 565 14.64 -1.95 -4.50
C LYS A 565 15.10 -1.86 -5.95
N ILE A 566 14.24 -2.20 -6.91
CA ILE A 566 14.62 -2.12 -8.32
C ILE A 566 14.79 -0.66 -8.76
N MET A 567 13.95 0.26 -8.31
CA MET A 567 14.08 1.68 -8.63
C MET A 567 15.34 2.31 -8.03
N ALA A 568 15.72 1.93 -6.81
CA ALA A 568 16.97 2.38 -6.21
C ALA A 568 18.19 1.88 -6.99
N ARG A 569 18.15 0.65 -7.51
CA ARG A 569 19.27 0.04 -8.23
C ARG A 569 19.37 0.50 -9.69
N ASP A 570 18.26 0.44 -10.41
CA ASP A 570 18.20 0.52 -11.87
C ASP A 570 17.40 1.73 -12.37
N GLY A 571 16.63 2.40 -11.51
CA GLY A 571 15.71 3.47 -11.90
C GLY A 571 16.36 4.84 -12.13
N ARG A 572 17.69 4.91 -12.25
CA ARG A 572 18.47 6.16 -12.28
C ARG A 572 19.64 6.08 -13.27
N ASP A 573 19.93 7.20 -13.93
CA ASP A 573 21.10 7.34 -14.78
C ASP A 573 22.42 7.41 -13.99
N SER A 574 23.54 7.49 -14.71
CA SER A 574 24.88 7.58 -14.09
C SER A 574 25.11 8.83 -13.24
N ASN A 575 24.28 9.87 -13.40
CA ASN A 575 24.29 11.10 -12.60
C ASN A 575 23.29 11.04 -11.44
N GLY A 576 22.56 9.93 -11.29
CA GLY A 576 21.52 9.74 -10.30
C GLY A 576 20.15 10.31 -10.67
N LYS A 577 19.98 10.86 -11.90
CA LYS A 577 18.69 11.38 -12.37
C LYS A 577 17.73 10.22 -12.62
N PRO A 578 16.49 10.26 -12.08
CA PRO A 578 15.52 9.22 -12.32
C PRO A 578 15.10 9.13 -13.78
N TYR A 579 14.82 7.90 -14.21
CA TYR A 579 14.19 7.66 -15.51
C TYR A 579 12.69 7.98 -15.49
N TYR A 580 12.18 8.45 -16.63
CA TYR A 580 10.75 8.47 -16.93
C TYR A 580 10.22 7.05 -17.14
N TRP A 581 11.02 6.26 -17.85
CA TRP A 581 10.80 4.84 -18.14
C TRP A 581 12.10 4.09 -17.90
N MET A 582 12.07 3.05 -17.07
CA MET A 582 13.24 2.19 -16.83
C MET A 582 13.02 0.82 -17.50
N GLY A 583 13.99 0.40 -18.30
CA GLY A 583 14.02 -0.90 -18.94
C GLY A 583 14.32 -2.02 -17.94
N ILE A 584 13.62 -3.14 -18.06
CA ILE A 584 13.87 -4.33 -17.24
C ILE A 584 14.61 -5.35 -18.11
N GLY A 585 15.87 -5.65 -17.76
CA GLY A 585 16.70 -6.59 -18.52
C GLY A 585 17.09 -6.08 -19.92
N SER A 586 16.99 -4.78 -20.15
CA SER A 586 17.41 -4.09 -21.38
C SER A 586 17.88 -2.67 -21.04
N ALA A 587 18.68 -2.06 -21.91
CA ALA A 587 19.11 -0.65 -21.78
C ALA A 587 18.10 0.33 -22.41
N ALA A 588 16.82 -0.03 -22.42
CA ALA A 588 15.74 0.76 -22.99
C ALA A 588 15.23 1.81 -21.98
N ASP A 589 16.15 2.57 -21.40
CA ASP A 589 15.86 3.58 -20.38
C ASP A 589 15.62 4.94 -21.04
N GLU A 590 14.64 5.68 -20.52
CA GLU A 590 14.30 7.02 -21.01
C GLU A 590 14.36 8.02 -19.87
N VAL A 591 15.12 9.09 -20.08
CA VAL A 591 15.19 10.22 -19.17
C VAL A 591 14.14 11.26 -19.60
N ASP A 592 13.35 11.76 -18.65
CA ASP A 592 12.48 12.92 -18.90
C ASP A 592 13.34 14.14 -19.26
N PRO A 593 13.04 14.89 -20.34
CA PRO A 593 13.75 16.14 -20.64
C PRO A 593 13.66 17.16 -19.49
N TYR A 594 12.62 17.10 -18.66
CA TYR A 594 12.49 17.93 -17.46
C TYR A 594 13.08 17.23 -16.22
N HIS A 595 13.12 17.94 -15.09
CA HIS A 595 13.56 17.38 -13.81
C HIS A 595 12.33 17.06 -12.94
N GLU A 596 11.31 16.42 -13.52
CA GLU A 596 10.00 16.33 -12.87
C GLU A 596 9.86 15.11 -11.94
N HIS A 597 10.65 14.04 -12.11
CA HIS A 597 10.38 12.74 -11.45
C HIS A 597 11.26 12.38 -10.25
N TRP A 598 12.00 13.36 -9.72
CA TRP A 598 12.81 13.18 -8.51
C TRP A 598 11.96 12.86 -7.28
N ALA A 599 10.84 13.55 -7.13
CA ALA A 599 9.98 13.45 -5.96
C ALA A 599 9.37 12.05 -5.83
N GLU A 600 8.79 11.54 -6.91
CA GLU A 600 8.11 10.26 -7.00
C GLU A 600 9.09 9.10 -6.78
N SER A 601 10.29 9.22 -7.33
CA SER A 601 11.34 8.22 -7.12
C SER A 601 11.84 8.22 -5.68
N ALA A 602 12.08 9.41 -5.09
CA ALA A 602 12.45 9.54 -3.68
C ALA A 602 11.37 8.92 -2.78
N TYR A 603 10.12 9.17 -3.09
CA TYR A 603 8.95 8.68 -2.37
C TYR A 603 8.90 7.15 -2.34
N VAL A 604 8.93 6.49 -3.51
CA VAL A 604 8.85 5.02 -3.59
C VAL A 604 10.04 4.35 -2.89
N VAL A 605 11.26 4.87 -3.05
CA VAL A 605 12.44 4.30 -2.40
C VAL A 605 12.39 4.51 -0.88
N ALA A 606 11.88 5.66 -0.41
CA ALA A 606 11.65 5.91 1.01
C ALA A 606 10.60 4.97 1.62
N MET A 607 9.48 4.74 0.92
CA MET A 607 8.47 3.75 1.34
C MET A 607 9.09 2.35 1.44
N ALA A 608 9.90 1.94 0.46
CA ALA A 608 10.57 0.65 0.49
C ALA A 608 11.55 0.52 1.68
N TRP A 609 12.31 1.57 2.00
CA TRP A 609 13.15 1.59 3.21
C TRP A 609 12.30 1.44 4.48
N HIS A 610 11.22 2.21 4.57
CA HIS A 610 10.33 2.22 5.73
C HIS A 610 9.65 0.87 5.95
N HIS A 611 8.91 0.36 4.96
CA HIS A 611 8.20 -0.91 5.06
C HIS A 611 9.14 -2.12 5.04
N GLY A 612 10.39 -1.95 4.57
CA GLY A 612 11.47 -2.92 4.69
C GLY A 612 12.09 -3.01 6.09
N GLY A 613 11.52 -2.33 7.09
CA GLY A 613 11.99 -2.37 8.48
C GLY A 613 13.11 -1.37 8.80
N ARG A 614 13.33 -0.38 7.94
CA ARG A 614 14.29 0.73 8.14
C ARG A 614 15.77 0.29 8.30
N SER A 615 16.10 -0.93 7.91
CA SER A 615 17.44 -1.52 8.09
C SER A 615 18.34 -1.48 6.84
N ASP A 616 17.76 -1.33 5.65
CA ASP A 616 18.53 -1.33 4.38
C ASP A 616 19.21 0.03 4.16
N ALA A 617 20.52 0.09 4.45
CA ALA A 617 21.31 1.31 4.30
C ALA A 617 21.43 1.78 2.84
N THR A 618 21.34 0.86 1.87
CA THR A 618 21.40 1.19 0.44
C THR A 618 20.13 1.92 0.02
N LEU A 619 18.95 1.42 0.44
CA LEU A 619 17.68 2.11 0.20
C LEU A 619 17.65 3.49 0.88
N LYS A 620 18.10 3.60 2.13
CA LYS A 620 18.16 4.89 2.83
C LYS A 620 19.04 5.89 2.09
N THR A 621 20.21 5.45 1.64
CA THR A 621 21.15 6.29 0.89
C THR A 621 20.55 6.72 -0.44
N ALA A 622 19.94 5.81 -1.20
CA ALA A 622 19.30 6.11 -2.47
C ALA A 622 18.14 7.10 -2.33
N ALA A 623 17.25 6.91 -1.33
CA ALA A 623 16.16 7.85 -1.06
C ALA A 623 16.69 9.23 -0.67
N THR A 624 17.74 9.30 0.15
CA THR A 624 18.35 10.58 0.56
C THR A 624 18.98 11.31 -0.63
N GLN A 625 19.66 10.59 -1.53
CA GLN A 625 20.23 11.15 -2.76
C GLN A 625 19.14 11.66 -3.71
N LEU A 626 18.06 10.89 -3.90
CA LEU A 626 16.92 11.28 -4.71
C LEU A 626 16.23 12.52 -4.15
N LEU A 627 16.07 12.61 -2.83
CA LEU A 627 15.50 13.78 -2.16
C LEU A 627 16.40 15.01 -2.29
N ALA A 628 17.72 14.84 -2.18
CA ALA A 628 18.68 15.92 -2.44
C ALA A 628 18.60 16.39 -3.89
N GLY A 629 18.52 15.45 -4.85
CA GLY A 629 18.33 15.76 -6.26
C GLY A 629 17.00 16.50 -6.52
N HIS A 630 15.91 16.12 -5.84
CA HIS A 630 14.66 16.87 -5.87
C HIS A 630 14.87 18.31 -5.41
N LYS A 631 15.52 18.52 -4.26
CA LYS A 631 15.79 19.86 -3.72
C LYS A 631 16.65 20.71 -4.67
N SER A 632 17.61 20.10 -5.37
CA SER A 632 18.56 20.83 -6.21
C SER A 632 18.06 21.08 -7.64
N TYR A 633 17.28 20.17 -8.20
CA TYR A 633 17.01 20.16 -9.64
C TYR A 633 15.53 20.17 -9.98
N ALA A 634 14.63 19.82 -9.06
CA ALA A 634 13.24 19.67 -9.41
C ALA A 634 12.63 20.97 -9.92
N SER A 635 11.90 20.85 -11.01
CA SER A 635 11.15 21.95 -11.60
C SER A 635 9.70 21.51 -11.78
N SER A 636 8.79 22.46 -11.60
CA SER A 636 7.37 22.29 -11.89
C SER A 636 6.96 23.31 -12.95
N PRO A 637 7.40 23.16 -14.22
CA PRO A 637 7.12 24.13 -15.28
C PRO A 637 5.63 24.17 -15.66
N HIS A 638 4.87 23.14 -15.30
CA HIS A 638 3.45 23.02 -15.57
C HIS A 638 2.68 22.70 -14.29
N MET A 639 1.41 23.13 -14.23
CA MET A 639 0.51 22.78 -13.12
C MET A 639 0.37 21.27 -12.91
N ARG A 640 0.41 20.46 -13.99
CA ARG A 640 0.38 18.99 -13.87
C ARG A 640 1.61 18.43 -13.16
N SER A 641 2.79 18.96 -13.49
CA SER A 641 4.07 18.53 -12.92
C SER A 641 4.11 18.85 -11.43
N PHE A 642 3.60 20.03 -11.06
CA PHE A 642 3.38 20.40 -9.66
C PHE A 642 2.47 19.41 -8.94
N ASN A 643 1.33 19.05 -9.55
CA ASN A 643 0.40 18.11 -8.93
C ASN A 643 1.06 16.75 -8.66
N TRP A 644 1.80 16.19 -9.62
CA TRP A 644 2.44 14.88 -9.44
C TRP A 644 3.47 14.89 -8.32
N GLN A 645 4.35 15.90 -8.31
CA GLN A 645 5.40 16.04 -7.31
C GLN A 645 4.86 16.38 -5.92
N CYS A 646 3.80 17.19 -5.84
CA CYS A 646 3.30 17.72 -4.59
C CYS A 646 2.07 16.98 -4.03
N ARG A 647 1.54 15.98 -4.74
CA ARG A 647 0.44 15.12 -4.25
C ARG A 647 0.97 14.00 -3.35
N SER A 648 1.55 12.95 -3.93
CA SER A 648 1.89 11.76 -3.14
C SER A 648 3.27 11.90 -2.49
N ALA A 649 4.23 12.45 -3.23
CA ALA A 649 5.63 12.46 -2.84
C ALA A 649 5.98 13.41 -1.69
N VAL A 650 5.13 14.39 -1.35
CA VAL A 650 5.29 15.21 -0.11
C VAL A 650 5.25 14.38 1.17
N ALA A 651 4.84 13.12 1.09
CA ALA A 651 4.92 12.16 2.18
C ALA A 651 6.33 11.58 2.39
N THR A 652 7.27 11.75 1.45
CA THR A 652 8.65 11.20 1.56
C THR A 652 9.32 11.48 2.91
N PRO A 653 9.24 12.69 3.49
CA PRO A 653 9.79 12.96 4.82
C PRO A 653 9.21 12.09 5.95
N TYR A 654 7.93 11.71 5.88
CA TYR A 654 7.32 10.80 6.85
C TYR A 654 8.01 9.43 6.84
N TYR A 655 8.29 8.91 5.64
CA TYR A 655 8.91 7.60 5.50
C TYR A 655 10.39 7.59 5.90
N LEU A 656 11.09 8.73 5.78
CA LEU A 656 12.51 8.88 6.12
C LEU A 656 12.78 9.30 7.57
N LYS A 657 11.81 9.94 8.24
CA LYS A 657 11.84 10.27 9.66
C LYS A 657 11.60 9.01 10.48
#